data_AF-A0AAD4HHS9-F1
#
_entry.id   AF-A0AAD4HHS9-F1
#
_cell.length_a   1.000
_cell.length_b   1.000
_cell.length_c   1.000
_cell.angle_alpha   90.00
_cell.angle_beta   90.00
_cell.angle_gamma   90.00
#
_symmetry.space_group_name_H-M   'P 1'
#
loop_
_entity.id
_entity.type
_entity.pdbx_description
1 polymer ?
#
loop_
_entity_poly.entity_id
_entity_poly.type
_entity_poly.pdbx_seq_one_letter_code
_entity_poly.pdbx_strand_id
1 'polypeptide(L)'
;LSLYLQNLPETIPYADPSIPQYGFDFFTLDDEKIQDYGPIGAVNHELEVRMGQRNKGPISFKERGPSLNAVTNVLGGYLDQYHESPETVLLVKWVDDLTIAAAAAFKSASIPVSSFLLYLGVTNNLPTIQLPFESRTMAAKPKESVVHQPIQPLSNSIDQRYIDLPEVADLRTSGAKIHPLLLEGTRRCYKVREGEVWKEVRCIGSKKCGTTWNAPRSRDRIMGHLAKCSHIDEKFHDRATEFLAGVAKGPKLSIPDVTVEQSNAKDSDDGEVMVMTHHGSDDQKKTADKSVKSFSPFISKGKQDLKERVDHAVMKFIVCCGVPPTVVDSEEWKQLLLALNPNYHTTSSTALTKSLILKEAAKISEGIKDYLHMARHLTITFDGGKVRRPRSLYTIHITVPGGRTFCMELNDADICLLPEFAEVIRQVRGVLSFMSHSTFAAEHFEHQRALLNIGRGLEGIGDTRFGTLYWAALSVQRGIPAFQAIIEDESLGIEIRGNLNELFVPGGPRYRFEMDLSKFLSVVGPWARGLKCLEGAQITADHVYFVFLGIMSQHEEEFRENKHRLLNSTMESTRQIGNGRFDELINETPQSHDLYVTTFVLNPVYRNAPIYKQVNPMAGPTLTITKSVTGVITCATKPPQDMVSRAALALQRILRREYGDSYEVGKYPDPVGEMKLRNPMLAEFSPMDALASFRTQFKAYIKGEDPFNRKMRTNESALGWWKALQRDELANVLAPLAIKAFSVSPTSMPDERTM
;
A
#
# COMPACT_ATOMS: atom_id res chain seq x y z
N LEU A 1 -20.08 -36.69 15.26
CA LEU A 1 -19.46 -36.58 13.92
C LEU A 1 -19.19 -37.92 13.23
N SER A 2 -18.36 -38.82 13.78
CA SER A 2 -17.97 -40.09 13.11
C SER A 2 -19.14 -40.90 12.53
N LEU A 3 -20.19 -41.13 13.32
CA LEU A 3 -21.39 -41.86 12.88
C LEU A 3 -22.07 -41.23 11.65
N TYR A 4 -22.08 -39.89 11.56
CA TYR A 4 -22.65 -39.17 10.43
C TYR A 4 -21.80 -39.33 9.16
N LEU A 5 -20.47 -39.23 9.26
CA LEU A 5 -19.57 -39.32 8.11
C LEU A 5 -19.51 -40.73 7.51
N GLN A 6 -19.56 -41.76 8.36
CA GLN A 6 -19.58 -43.16 7.93
C GLN A 6 -20.84 -43.54 7.14
N ASN A 7 -21.93 -42.79 7.32
CA ASN A 7 -23.25 -43.12 6.77
C ASN A 7 -23.80 -42.05 5.81
N LEU A 8 -22.93 -41.16 5.30
CA LEU A 8 -23.36 -40.10 4.38
C LEU A 8 -24.16 -40.66 3.19
N PRO A 9 -25.20 -39.94 2.71
CA PRO A 9 -26.05 -40.41 1.63
C PRO A 9 -25.29 -40.76 0.36
N GLU A 10 -25.79 -41.74 -0.41
CA GLU A 10 -25.19 -42.17 -1.68
C GLU A 10 -25.20 -41.10 -2.77
N THR A 11 -25.92 -39.99 -2.57
CA THR A 11 -25.88 -38.81 -3.44
C THR A 11 -24.51 -38.12 -3.44
N ILE A 12 -23.66 -38.38 -2.46
CA ILE A 12 -22.26 -37.97 -2.43
C ILE A 12 -21.41 -39.13 -2.98
N PRO A 13 -20.55 -38.90 -3.99
CA PRO A 13 -19.77 -39.97 -4.61
C PRO A 13 -18.79 -40.59 -3.61
N TYR A 14 -18.56 -41.90 -3.74
CA TYR A 14 -17.54 -42.59 -2.96
C TYR A 14 -16.15 -42.21 -3.50
N ALA A 15 -15.19 -41.96 -2.61
CA ALA A 15 -13.83 -41.53 -2.95
C ALA A 15 -13.13 -42.56 -3.86
N ASP A 16 -12.41 -42.08 -4.86
CA ASP A 16 -11.54 -42.92 -5.69
C ASP A 16 -10.34 -43.38 -4.84
N PRO A 17 -10.11 -44.69 -4.64
CA PRO A 17 -8.99 -45.19 -3.85
C PRO A 17 -7.61 -44.77 -4.37
N SER A 18 -7.50 -44.40 -5.65
CA SER A 18 -6.24 -43.98 -6.28
C SER A 18 -5.93 -42.48 -6.10
N ILE A 19 -6.93 -41.63 -5.84
CA ILE A 19 -6.77 -40.17 -5.68
C ILE A 19 -7.83 -39.62 -4.70
N PRO A 20 -7.65 -39.82 -3.37
CA PRO A 20 -8.59 -39.29 -2.39
C PRO A 20 -8.56 -37.76 -2.35
N GLN A 21 -9.72 -37.10 -2.39
CA GLN A 21 -9.79 -35.65 -2.48
C GLN A 21 -9.41 -34.93 -1.18
N TYR A 22 -9.64 -35.57 -0.02
CA TYR A 22 -9.39 -34.96 1.29
C TYR A 22 -8.07 -35.39 1.94
N GLY A 23 -7.65 -36.64 1.73
CA GLY A 23 -6.35 -37.18 2.17
C GLY A 23 -6.10 -37.17 3.69
N PHE A 24 -7.13 -37.22 4.55
CA PHE A 24 -6.91 -37.21 6.02
C PHE A 24 -6.31 -38.52 6.53
N ASP A 25 -6.29 -39.59 5.73
CA ASP A 25 -5.63 -40.85 6.07
C ASP A 25 -4.10 -40.69 6.22
N PHE A 26 -3.50 -39.66 5.60
CA PHE A 26 -2.08 -39.31 5.68
C PHE A 26 -1.87 -37.91 6.24
N PHE A 27 -2.72 -37.50 7.20
CA PHE A 27 -2.66 -36.16 7.78
C PHE A 27 -1.36 -35.97 8.57
N THR A 28 -0.49 -35.09 8.07
CA THR A 28 0.72 -34.63 8.74
C THR A 28 0.69 -33.11 8.76
N LEU A 29 1.19 -32.53 9.85
CA LEU A 29 1.36 -31.09 9.97
C LEU A 29 2.82 -30.75 9.67
N ASP A 30 3.00 -29.63 9.00
CA ASP A 30 4.28 -29.04 8.72
C ASP A 30 4.83 -28.36 9.99
N ASP A 31 6.06 -28.70 10.38
CA ASP A 31 6.71 -28.16 11.57
C ASP A 31 6.87 -26.63 11.49
N GLU A 32 7.05 -26.07 10.28
CA GLU A 32 7.07 -24.61 10.08
C GLU A 32 5.68 -24.00 10.33
N LYS A 33 4.61 -24.66 9.89
CA LYS A 33 3.24 -24.20 10.17
C LYS A 33 2.87 -24.33 11.63
N ILE A 34 3.38 -25.34 12.34
CA ILE A 34 3.23 -25.47 13.79
C ILE A 34 3.98 -24.32 14.49
N GLN A 35 5.16 -23.96 14.00
CA GLN A 35 5.93 -22.84 14.53
C GLN A 35 5.23 -21.48 14.28
N ASP A 36 4.63 -21.30 13.11
CA ASP A 36 3.97 -20.05 12.71
C ASP A 36 2.57 -19.87 13.30
N TYR A 37 1.77 -20.94 13.36
CA TYR A 37 0.35 -20.89 13.75
C TYR A 37 0.03 -21.59 15.06
N GLY A 38 1.00 -22.25 15.69
CA GLY A 38 0.74 -23.18 16.78
C GLY A 38 0.11 -24.49 16.28
N PRO A 39 0.14 -25.57 17.09
CA PRO A 39 -0.36 -26.89 16.67
C PRO A 39 -1.85 -26.87 16.32
N ILE A 40 -2.67 -26.12 17.07
CA ILE A 40 -4.12 -26.00 16.78
C ILE A 40 -4.38 -25.10 15.56
N GLY A 41 -3.64 -24.00 15.41
CA GLY A 41 -3.77 -23.11 14.25
C GLY A 41 -3.34 -23.80 12.95
N ALA A 42 -2.30 -24.62 13.00
CA ALA A 42 -1.85 -25.44 11.86
C ALA A 42 -2.93 -26.45 11.44
N VAL A 43 -3.58 -27.14 12.39
CA VAL A 43 -4.73 -28.02 12.10
C VAL A 43 -5.89 -27.23 11.49
N ASN A 44 -6.24 -26.07 12.07
CA ASN A 44 -7.33 -25.24 11.53
C ASN A 44 -7.05 -24.82 10.08
N HIS A 45 -5.81 -24.41 9.78
CA HIS A 45 -5.40 -24.02 8.44
C HIS A 45 -5.51 -25.20 7.45
N GLU A 46 -5.00 -26.39 7.81
CA GLU A 46 -5.10 -27.56 6.95
C GLU A 46 -6.54 -28.02 6.71
N LEU A 47 -7.41 -27.89 7.71
CA LEU A 47 -8.85 -28.13 7.54
C LEU A 47 -9.48 -27.13 6.55
N GLU A 48 -9.11 -25.84 6.61
CA GLU A 48 -9.59 -24.83 5.65
C GLU A 48 -9.11 -25.09 4.20
N VAL A 49 -7.89 -25.60 4.04
CA VAL A 49 -7.33 -25.97 2.74
C VAL A 49 -8.08 -27.15 2.13
N ARG A 50 -8.30 -28.21 2.91
CA ARG A 50 -8.89 -29.48 2.43
C ARG A 50 -10.41 -29.42 2.30
N MET A 51 -11.10 -28.81 3.28
CA MET A 51 -12.58 -28.75 3.35
C MET A 51 -13.17 -27.44 2.82
N GLY A 52 -12.34 -26.40 2.64
CA GLY A 52 -12.77 -25.07 2.24
C GLY A 52 -13.03 -24.12 3.41
N GLN A 53 -13.15 -22.83 3.09
CA GLN A 53 -13.32 -21.77 4.10
C GLN A 53 -14.72 -21.78 4.73
N ARG A 54 -14.75 -21.61 6.05
CA ARG A 54 -15.95 -21.58 6.91
C ARG A 54 -16.93 -20.44 6.59
N ASN A 55 -16.47 -19.43 5.85
CA ASN A 55 -17.19 -18.16 5.63
C ASN A 55 -18.16 -18.24 4.43
N LYS A 56 -18.19 -19.35 3.68
CA LYS A 56 -18.93 -19.50 2.41
C LYS A 56 -20.23 -20.33 2.53
N GLY A 57 -20.79 -20.47 3.73
CA GLY A 57 -21.99 -21.28 4.00
C GLY A 57 -21.63 -22.67 4.54
N PRO A 58 -22.62 -23.56 4.77
CA PRO A 58 -22.38 -24.90 5.30
C PRO A 58 -21.44 -25.69 4.38
N ILE A 59 -20.48 -26.40 4.97
CA ILE A 59 -19.49 -27.20 4.26
C ILE A 59 -20.23 -28.22 3.38
N SER A 60 -19.83 -28.33 2.12
CA SER A 60 -20.38 -29.32 1.19
C SER A 60 -19.36 -30.43 0.99
N PHE A 61 -19.73 -31.66 1.37
CA PHE A 61 -18.89 -32.83 1.16
C PHE A 61 -18.83 -33.20 -0.32
N LYS A 62 -17.62 -33.35 -0.84
CA LYS A 62 -17.37 -33.66 -2.25
C LYS A 62 -17.22 -35.17 -2.49
N GLU A 63 -16.80 -35.91 -1.48
CA GLU A 63 -16.67 -37.38 -1.49
C GLU A 63 -17.07 -37.98 -0.13
N ARG A 64 -17.43 -39.26 -0.11
CA ARG A 64 -17.57 -40.09 1.11
C ARG A 64 -16.56 -41.23 1.07
N GLY A 65 -16.05 -41.67 2.22
CA GLY A 65 -15.06 -42.75 2.26
C GLY A 65 -14.08 -42.66 3.42
N PRO A 66 -13.09 -43.57 3.50
CA PRO A 66 -12.13 -43.65 4.60
C PRO A 66 -11.37 -42.33 4.83
N SER A 67 -10.89 -41.70 3.75
CA SER A 67 -10.22 -40.39 3.74
C SER A 67 -11.02 -39.26 4.38
N LEU A 68 -12.34 -39.21 4.19
CA LEU A 68 -13.18 -38.24 4.90
C LEU A 68 -13.39 -38.65 6.37
N ASN A 69 -13.59 -39.94 6.64
CA ASN A 69 -13.82 -40.43 8.00
C ASN A 69 -12.61 -40.20 8.92
N ALA A 70 -11.40 -40.28 8.40
CA ALA A 70 -10.16 -40.05 9.14
C ALA A 70 -10.05 -38.64 9.75
N VAL A 71 -10.81 -37.64 9.26
CA VAL A 71 -10.88 -36.31 9.90
C VAL A 71 -11.35 -36.39 11.35
N THR A 72 -12.14 -37.41 11.71
CA THR A 72 -12.61 -37.60 13.09
C THR A 72 -11.49 -38.04 14.02
N ASN A 73 -10.52 -38.81 13.51
CA ASN A 73 -9.33 -39.20 14.26
C ASN A 73 -8.37 -38.02 14.42
N VAL A 74 -8.21 -37.21 13.36
CA VAL A 74 -7.41 -35.98 13.40
C VAL A 74 -7.99 -35.01 14.43
N LEU A 75 -9.29 -34.68 14.33
CA LEU A 75 -9.93 -33.79 15.29
C LEU A 75 -9.89 -34.37 16.70
N GLY A 76 -10.17 -35.67 16.88
CA GLY A 76 -10.13 -36.33 18.18
C GLY A 76 -8.75 -36.27 18.84
N GLY A 77 -7.69 -36.64 18.12
CA GLY A 77 -6.33 -36.66 18.65
C GLY A 77 -5.85 -35.28 19.12
N TYR A 78 -6.14 -34.22 18.36
CA TYR A 78 -5.75 -32.85 18.73
C TYR A 78 -6.67 -32.23 19.80
N LEU A 79 -7.97 -32.57 19.81
CA LEU A 79 -8.87 -32.17 20.88
C LEU A 79 -8.46 -32.81 22.22
N ASP A 80 -8.05 -34.08 22.22
CA ASP A 80 -7.59 -34.79 23.41
C ASP A 80 -6.23 -34.28 23.89
N GLN A 81 -5.27 -34.13 22.97
CA GLN A 81 -3.92 -33.67 23.28
C GLN A 81 -3.88 -32.24 23.79
N TYR A 82 -4.75 -31.35 23.27
CA TYR A 82 -4.75 -29.92 23.61
C TYR A 82 -6.04 -29.46 24.30
N HIS A 83 -6.74 -30.35 25.02
CA HIS A 83 -8.04 -30.04 25.64
C HIS A 83 -8.03 -28.84 26.61
N GLU A 84 -6.88 -28.52 27.22
CA GLU A 84 -6.72 -27.36 28.12
C GLU A 84 -6.39 -26.05 27.38
N SER A 85 -6.05 -26.10 26.09
CA SER A 85 -5.76 -24.91 25.29
C SER A 85 -7.05 -24.12 24.97
N PRO A 86 -7.08 -22.79 25.15
CA PRO A 86 -8.24 -21.98 24.78
C PRO A 86 -8.49 -21.95 23.26
N GLU A 87 -7.47 -22.27 22.45
CA GLU A 87 -7.56 -22.31 20.99
C GLU A 87 -8.34 -23.53 20.48
N THR A 88 -8.54 -24.54 21.33
CA THR A 88 -9.28 -25.78 21.04
C THR A 88 -10.74 -25.49 20.63
N VAL A 89 -11.27 -24.32 21.00
CA VAL A 89 -12.57 -23.81 20.52
C VAL A 89 -12.66 -23.77 18.98
N LEU A 90 -11.53 -23.57 18.27
CA LEU A 90 -11.49 -23.59 16.81
C LEU A 90 -11.82 -24.99 16.26
N LEU A 91 -11.25 -26.03 16.87
CA LEU A 91 -11.46 -27.44 16.49
C LEU A 91 -12.83 -27.94 16.94
N VAL A 92 -13.31 -27.53 18.12
CA VAL A 92 -14.70 -27.80 18.56
C VAL A 92 -15.69 -27.24 17.56
N LYS A 93 -15.47 -26.02 17.08
CA LYS A 93 -16.33 -25.40 16.08
C LYS A 93 -16.24 -26.11 14.72
N TRP A 94 -15.12 -26.76 14.37
CA TRP A 94 -15.05 -27.65 13.21
C TRP A 94 -15.90 -28.92 13.39
N VAL A 95 -15.93 -29.50 14.60
CA VAL A 95 -16.81 -30.62 14.91
C VAL A 95 -18.28 -30.22 14.73
N ASP A 96 -18.67 -29.04 15.19
CA ASP A 96 -20.03 -28.50 15.02
C ASP A 96 -20.36 -28.26 13.53
N ASP A 97 -19.49 -27.56 12.81
CA ASP A 97 -19.70 -27.20 11.40
C ASP A 97 -19.81 -28.46 10.52
N LEU A 98 -18.95 -29.46 10.74
CA LEU A 98 -19.00 -30.74 10.00
C LEU A 98 -20.23 -31.57 10.37
N THR A 99 -20.69 -31.51 11.63
CA THR A 99 -21.92 -32.20 12.06
C THR A 99 -23.15 -31.56 11.43
N ILE A 100 -23.21 -30.22 11.38
CA ILE A 100 -24.27 -29.46 10.70
C ILE A 100 -24.28 -29.76 9.20
N ALA A 101 -23.10 -29.76 8.56
CA ALA A 101 -22.94 -30.11 7.16
C ALA A 101 -23.45 -31.53 6.85
N ALA A 102 -23.13 -32.50 7.71
CA ALA A 102 -23.58 -33.88 7.50
C ALA A 102 -25.09 -33.99 7.67
N ALA A 103 -25.67 -33.37 8.69
CA ALA A 103 -27.11 -33.32 8.88
C ALA A 103 -27.84 -32.66 7.69
N ALA A 104 -27.26 -31.60 7.11
CA ALA A 104 -27.77 -30.96 5.91
C ALA A 104 -27.73 -31.90 4.70
N ALA A 105 -26.67 -32.70 4.53
CA ALA A 105 -26.58 -33.69 3.45
C ALA A 105 -27.70 -34.74 3.53
N PHE A 106 -27.99 -35.28 4.72
CA PHE A 106 -29.13 -36.19 4.92
C PHE A 106 -30.48 -35.54 4.60
N LYS A 107 -30.67 -34.29 5.04
CA LYS A 107 -31.89 -33.52 4.74
C LYS A 107 -32.05 -33.29 3.24
N SER A 108 -30.98 -32.94 2.53
CA SER A 108 -30.98 -32.77 1.07
C SER A 108 -31.26 -34.07 0.32
N ALA A 109 -30.85 -35.21 0.87
CA ALA A 109 -31.16 -36.54 0.32
C ALA A 109 -32.58 -37.03 0.68
N SER A 110 -33.38 -36.23 1.40
CA SER A 110 -34.71 -36.62 1.90
C SER A 110 -34.71 -37.89 2.79
N ILE A 111 -33.57 -38.16 3.45
CA ILE A 111 -33.43 -39.27 4.40
C ILE A 111 -33.73 -38.74 5.81
N PRO A 112 -34.76 -39.24 6.51
CA PRO A 112 -35.07 -38.78 7.86
C PRO A 112 -33.94 -39.15 8.82
N VAL A 113 -33.26 -38.16 9.38
CA VAL A 113 -32.25 -38.37 10.45
C VAL A 113 -32.87 -39.06 11.67
N SER A 114 -34.19 -38.93 11.86
CA SER A 114 -34.97 -39.62 12.90
C SER A 114 -35.03 -41.14 12.74
N SER A 115 -34.87 -41.68 11.53
CA SER A 115 -34.77 -43.12 11.28
C SER A 115 -33.42 -43.69 11.73
N PHE A 116 -32.40 -42.84 11.88
CA PHE A 116 -31.02 -43.20 12.22
C PHE A 116 -30.80 -43.35 13.74
N LEU A 117 -31.48 -42.54 14.57
CA LEU A 117 -31.42 -42.63 16.03
C LEU A 117 -32.17 -43.85 16.59
N LEU A 118 -33.18 -44.37 15.88
CA LEU A 118 -33.90 -45.58 16.27
C LEU A 118 -33.08 -46.87 16.05
N TYR A 119 -32.18 -46.90 15.07
CA TYR A 119 -31.39 -48.08 14.71
C TYR A 119 -30.15 -48.28 15.60
N LEU A 120 -29.69 -47.22 16.29
CA LEU A 120 -28.45 -47.21 17.08
C LEU A 120 -28.64 -47.39 18.60
N GLY A 121 -29.88 -47.53 19.09
CA GLY A 121 -30.15 -47.86 20.49
C GLY A 121 -29.65 -46.85 21.54
N VAL A 122 -29.33 -45.60 21.14
CA VAL A 122 -28.82 -44.58 22.06
C VAL A 122 -29.99 -43.79 22.64
N THR A 123 -30.39 -44.09 23.87
CA THR A 123 -31.34 -43.29 24.64
C THR A 123 -30.65 -42.06 25.26
N ASN A 124 -31.23 -40.89 24.97
CA ASN A 124 -31.22 -39.63 25.71
C ASN A 124 -29.88 -39.06 26.22
N ASN A 125 -29.34 -38.08 25.48
CA ASN A 125 -29.09 -36.70 25.92
C ASN A 125 -28.13 -36.02 24.92
N LEU A 126 -28.68 -35.26 23.95
CA LEU A 126 -27.91 -34.36 23.10
C LEU A 126 -28.50 -32.94 23.23
N PRO A 127 -27.67 -31.88 23.37
CA PRO A 127 -28.14 -30.51 23.44
C PRO A 127 -28.81 -30.08 22.12
N THR A 128 -29.92 -29.38 22.22
CA THR A 128 -30.64 -28.81 21.07
C THR A 128 -29.78 -27.74 20.38
N ILE A 129 -29.24 -28.05 19.20
CA ILE A 129 -28.58 -27.06 18.33
C ILE A 129 -29.67 -26.32 17.54
N GLN A 130 -29.86 -25.03 17.81
CA GLN A 130 -30.68 -24.15 16.97
C GLN A 130 -29.90 -23.77 15.70
N LEU A 131 -30.44 -24.12 14.53
CA LEU A 131 -29.89 -23.75 13.22
C LEU A 131 -30.26 -22.30 12.87
N PRO A 132 -29.31 -21.40 12.59
CA PRO A 132 -29.60 -20.07 12.07
C PRO A 132 -29.24 -20.00 10.57
N PHE A 133 -30.08 -20.54 9.68
CA PHE A 133 -30.16 -20.04 8.29
C PHE A 133 -31.35 -20.66 7.55
N GLU A 134 -32.42 -19.89 7.37
CA GLU A 134 -33.37 -20.12 6.28
C GLU A 134 -32.81 -19.48 5.00
N SER A 135 -32.61 -20.31 3.99
CA SER A 135 -32.17 -19.96 2.64
C SER A 135 -33.17 -19.02 1.95
N ARG A 136 -32.81 -17.74 1.77
CA ARG A 136 -33.43 -16.88 0.77
C ARG A 136 -32.84 -17.18 -0.61
N THR A 137 -33.63 -17.81 -1.47
CA THR A 137 -33.39 -17.88 -2.91
C THR A 137 -33.44 -16.48 -3.51
N MET A 138 -32.31 -15.99 -4.04
CA MET A 138 -32.28 -14.75 -4.84
C MET A 138 -32.43 -15.09 -6.31
N ALA A 139 -33.58 -14.74 -6.88
CA ALA A 139 -33.80 -14.70 -8.32
C ALA A 139 -32.86 -13.66 -8.96
N ALA A 140 -32.24 -14.03 -10.07
CA ALA A 140 -31.36 -13.17 -10.86
C ALA A 140 -32.11 -11.93 -11.38
N LYS A 141 -31.59 -10.73 -11.08
CA LYS A 141 -31.97 -9.49 -11.77
C LYS A 141 -30.97 -9.18 -12.89
N PRO A 142 -31.42 -8.55 -14.01
CA PRO A 142 -30.54 -8.24 -15.13
C PRO A 142 -29.51 -7.17 -14.72
N LYS A 143 -28.31 -7.27 -15.30
CA LYS A 143 -27.22 -6.30 -15.13
C LYS A 143 -27.61 -4.96 -15.77
N GLU A 144 -27.87 -3.95 -14.95
CA GLU A 144 -27.81 -2.55 -15.38
C GLU A 144 -26.36 -2.08 -15.37
N SER A 145 -25.91 -1.53 -16.49
CA SER A 145 -24.65 -0.82 -16.65
C SER A 145 -24.63 0.42 -15.74
N VAL A 146 -23.75 0.42 -14.74
CA VAL A 146 -23.57 1.57 -13.86
C VAL A 146 -22.79 2.66 -14.58
N VAL A 147 -23.50 3.72 -14.97
CA VAL A 147 -22.91 5.01 -15.30
C VAL A 147 -22.47 5.66 -13.98
N HIS A 148 -21.18 5.92 -13.80
CA HIS A 148 -20.68 6.66 -12.64
C HIS A 148 -21.19 8.10 -12.67
N GLN A 149 -22.18 8.41 -11.84
CA GLN A 149 -22.50 9.79 -11.47
C GLN A 149 -21.69 10.19 -10.22
N PRO A 150 -21.23 11.45 -10.12
CA PRO A 150 -20.56 11.97 -8.94
C PRO A 150 -21.41 11.76 -7.68
N ILE A 151 -20.82 11.21 -6.62
CA ILE A 151 -21.49 11.01 -5.34
C ILE A 151 -21.68 12.39 -4.70
N GLN A 152 -22.87 12.99 -4.85
CA GLN A 152 -23.21 14.18 -4.06
C GLN A 152 -23.33 13.80 -2.57
N PRO A 153 -22.69 14.56 -1.65
CA PRO A 153 -22.86 14.41 -0.21
C PRO A 153 -24.34 14.51 0.16
N LEU A 154 -24.81 13.61 1.04
CA LEU A 154 -26.20 13.55 1.45
C LEU A 154 -26.31 14.02 2.90
N SER A 155 -26.06 15.30 3.14
CA SER A 155 -26.35 15.91 4.43
C SER A 155 -27.85 15.80 4.70
N ASN A 156 -28.23 15.17 5.81
CA ASN A 156 -29.62 15.12 6.27
C ASN A 156 -30.59 14.33 5.37
N SER A 157 -30.12 13.29 4.67
CA SER A 157 -31.02 12.46 3.87
C SER A 157 -31.98 11.60 4.72
N ILE A 158 -33.26 11.60 4.32
CA ILE A 158 -34.25 10.67 4.86
C ILE A 158 -33.94 9.27 4.32
N ASP A 159 -33.73 8.33 5.23
CA ASP A 159 -33.49 6.92 4.93
C ASP A 159 -34.76 6.14 5.26
N GLN A 160 -35.48 5.70 4.22
CA GLN A 160 -36.79 5.03 4.34
C GLN A 160 -36.75 3.73 5.17
N ARG A 161 -35.56 3.18 5.46
CA ARG A 161 -35.37 2.01 6.32
C ARG A 161 -35.56 2.33 7.81
N TYR A 162 -35.59 3.61 8.16
CA TYR A 162 -35.62 4.09 9.53
C TYR A 162 -36.70 5.16 9.70
N ILE A 163 -37.30 5.20 10.88
CA ILE A 163 -38.18 6.30 11.26
C ILE A 163 -37.45 7.15 12.30
N ASP A 164 -37.26 8.42 11.96
CA ASP A 164 -36.52 9.37 12.80
C ASP A 164 -37.33 9.75 14.04
N LEU A 165 -36.63 9.83 15.17
CA LEU A 165 -37.17 10.25 16.44
C LEU A 165 -36.68 11.66 16.77
N PRO A 166 -37.49 12.48 17.46
CA PRO A 166 -37.04 13.77 17.94
C PRO A 166 -35.87 13.62 18.93
N GLU A 167 -34.98 14.60 18.91
CA GLU A 167 -33.92 14.71 19.91
C GLU A 167 -34.54 15.08 21.27
N VAL A 168 -33.98 14.51 22.34
CA VAL A 168 -34.40 14.80 23.71
C VAL A 168 -33.35 15.70 24.34
N ALA A 169 -33.78 16.75 25.03
CA ALA A 169 -32.88 17.68 25.73
C ALA A 169 -32.03 16.93 26.77
N ASP A 170 -30.73 17.23 26.82
CA ASP A 170 -29.82 16.66 27.82
C ASP A 170 -30.03 17.38 29.17
N LEU A 171 -30.92 16.82 30.01
CA LEU A 171 -31.28 17.36 31.33
C LEU A 171 -30.33 16.94 32.46
N ARG A 172 -29.18 16.32 32.14
CA ARG A 172 -28.25 15.84 33.16
C ARG A 172 -27.61 17.02 33.90
N THR A 173 -27.71 16.99 35.23
CA THR A 173 -27.10 17.97 36.15
C THR A 173 -25.67 17.61 36.54
N SER A 174 -25.22 16.38 36.29
CA SER A 174 -23.85 15.90 36.52
C SER A 174 -23.38 14.97 35.39
N GLY A 175 -22.06 14.93 35.15
CA GLY A 175 -21.44 14.18 34.04
C GLY A 175 -21.23 15.01 32.76
N ALA A 176 -20.46 14.48 31.81
CA ALA A 176 -20.16 15.16 30.55
C ALA A 176 -21.41 15.28 29.65
N LYS A 177 -21.79 16.52 29.29
CA LYS A 177 -22.88 16.82 28.34
C LYS A 177 -22.61 16.21 26.96
N ILE A 178 -23.66 15.88 26.22
CA ILE A 178 -23.52 15.37 24.85
C ILE A 178 -22.86 16.44 23.97
N HIS A 179 -21.82 16.06 23.23
CA HIS A 179 -21.10 16.97 22.33
C HIS A 179 -22.00 17.38 21.15
N PRO A 180 -22.10 18.68 20.78
CA PRO A 180 -22.98 19.17 19.71
C PRO A 180 -22.84 18.43 18.38
N LEU A 181 -21.60 18.17 17.94
CA LEU A 181 -21.31 17.40 16.72
C LEU A 181 -21.98 16.02 16.66
N LEU A 182 -22.19 15.35 17.81
CA LEU A 182 -22.88 14.06 17.82
C LEU A 182 -24.38 14.21 17.52
N LEU A 183 -24.99 15.32 17.92
CA LEU A 183 -26.38 15.64 17.62
C LEU A 183 -26.53 16.11 16.17
N GLU A 184 -25.58 16.88 15.67
CA GLU A 184 -25.61 17.39 14.30
C GLU A 184 -25.38 16.26 13.28
N GLY A 185 -24.41 15.37 13.52
CA GLY A 185 -24.00 14.31 12.59
C GLY A 185 -24.78 12.98 12.68
N THR A 186 -25.72 12.85 13.62
CA THR A 186 -26.54 11.62 13.76
C THR A 186 -28.01 11.91 14.00
N ARG A 187 -28.87 10.93 13.72
CA ARG A 187 -30.30 10.98 14.03
C ARG A 187 -30.68 9.79 14.89
N ARG A 188 -31.50 10.01 15.92
CA ARG A 188 -32.15 8.91 16.63
C ARG A 188 -33.21 8.32 15.73
N CYS A 189 -33.34 7.00 15.71
CA CYS A 189 -34.32 6.32 14.89
C CYS A 189 -34.71 4.95 15.47
N TYR A 190 -35.76 4.36 14.93
CA TYR A 190 -36.01 2.93 15.06
C TYR A 190 -36.00 2.25 13.70
N LYS A 191 -35.57 1.00 13.68
CA LYS A 191 -35.55 0.14 12.50
C LYS A 191 -36.85 -0.66 12.45
N VAL A 192 -37.54 -0.63 11.31
CA VAL A 192 -38.82 -1.36 11.15
C VAL A 192 -38.52 -2.77 10.63
N ARG A 193 -38.52 -3.78 11.52
CA ARG A 193 -38.62 -5.21 11.16
C ARG A 193 -39.43 -5.96 12.22
N GLU A 194 -40.38 -6.76 11.76
CA GLU A 194 -41.00 -7.87 12.54
C GLU A 194 -41.54 -7.51 13.93
N GLY A 195 -42.10 -6.31 14.11
CA GLY A 195 -42.81 -5.94 15.34
C GLY A 195 -41.95 -5.57 16.55
N GLU A 196 -40.61 -5.65 16.46
CA GLU A 196 -39.69 -5.20 17.52
C GLU A 196 -39.10 -3.82 17.25
N VAL A 197 -39.17 -2.91 18.23
CA VAL A 197 -38.66 -1.53 18.13
C VAL A 197 -37.32 -1.40 18.86
N TRP A 198 -36.21 -1.46 18.11
CA TRP A 198 -34.88 -1.19 18.65
C TRP A 198 -34.52 0.29 18.51
N LYS A 199 -34.13 0.93 19.63
CA LYS A 199 -33.67 2.34 19.63
C LYS A 199 -32.24 2.41 19.10
N GLU A 200 -32.11 2.88 17.86
CA GLU A 200 -30.83 3.08 17.19
C GLU A 200 -30.51 4.58 17.01
N VAL A 201 -29.26 4.84 16.70
CA VAL A 201 -28.74 6.12 16.21
C VAL A 201 -28.15 5.85 14.84
N ARG A 202 -28.59 6.57 13.81
CA ARG A 202 -28.06 6.44 12.45
C ARG A 202 -27.23 7.65 12.04
N CYS A 203 -26.29 7.43 11.12
CA CYS A 203 -25.57 8.51 10.45
C CYS A 203 -26.54 9.37 9.60
N ILE A 204 -26.32 10.69 9.49
CA ILE A 204 -27.15 11.56 8.62
C ILE A 204 -27.04 11.20 7.13
N GLY A 205 -25.93 10.58 6.73
CA GLY A 205 -25.70 10.03 5.38
C GLY A 205 -26.18 8.57 5.22
N SER A 206 -26.96 8.02 6.16
CA SER A 206 -27.27 6.58 6.21
C SER A 206 -27.93 6.04 4.93
N LYS A 207 -28.63 6.87 4.15
CA LYS A 207 -29.24 6.48 2.87
C LYS A 207 -28.24 5.78 1.94
N LYS A 208 -26.99 6.25 1.91
CA LYS A 208 -25.89 5.60 1.18
C LYS A 208 -24.91 4.87 2.12
N CYS A 209 -24.65 5.42 3.31
CA CYS A 209 -23.67 4.90 4.25
C CYS A 209 -24.11 3.66 5.04
N GLY A 210 -25.39 3.57 5.41
CA GLY A 210 -25.98 2.47 6.18
C GLY A 210 -25.50 2.28 7.62
N THR A 211 -24.59 3.12 8.15
CA THR A 211 -24.04 2.95 9.51
C THR A 211 -25.02 3.37 10.60
N THR A 212 -25.20 2.49 11.59
CA THR A 212 -25.98 2.76 12.81
C THR A 212 -25.22 2.32 14.08
N TRP A 213 -25.68 2.82 15.22
CA TRP A 213 -25.17 2.53 16.55
C TRP A 213 -26.33 2.33 17.53
N ASN A 214 -26.09 1.56 18.57
CA ASN A 214 -27.03 1.47 19.69
C ASN A 214 -26.99 2.76 20.50
N ALA A 215 -28.14 3.18 21.03
CA ALA A 215 -28.19 4.22 22.05
C ALA A 215 -27.67 3.67 23.39
N PRO A 216 -26.99 4.48 24.24
CA PRO A 216 -26.65 5.90 24.06
C PRO A 216 -25.46 6.15 23.13
N ARG A 217 -25.35 7.38 22.61
CA ARG A 217 -24.32 7.80 21.62
C ARG A 217 -22.90 7.58 22.15
N SER A 218 -22.19 6.63 21.56
CA SER A 218 -20.75 6.45 21.80
C SER A 218 -19.96 7.53 21.08
N ARG A 219 -19.42 8.49 21.83
CA ARG A 219 -18.67 9.63 21.29
C ARG A 219 -17.54 9.18 20.37
N ASP A 220 -16.65 8.32 20.86
CA ASP A 220 -15.45 7.92 20.11
C ASP A 220 -15.80 7.12 18.84
N ARG A 221 -16.80 6.24 18.90
CA ARG A 221 -17.23 5.44 17.72
C ARG A 221 -17.91 6.28 16.65
N ILE A 222 -18.74 7.25 17.07
CA ILE A 222 -19.45 8.13 16.15
C ILE A 222 -18.46 9.13 15.52
N MET A 223 -17.60 9.79 16.31
CA MET A 223 -16.61 10.71 15.76
C MET A 223 -15.63 10.01 14.82
N GLY A 224 -15.18 8.80 15.17
CA GLY A 224 -14.32 7.98 14.30
C GLY A 224 -14.97 7.59 12.98
N HIS A 225 -16.30 7.53 12.93
CA HIS A 225 -17.04 7.33 11.69
C HIS A 225 -17.25 8.64 10.92
N LEU A 226 -17.66 9.72 11.58
CA LEU A 226 -17.89 11.02 10.95
C LEU A 226 -16.60 11.55 10.29
N ALA A 227 -15.44 11.33 10.92
CA ALA A 227 -14.13 11.65 10.36
C ALA A 227 -13.69 10.77 9.17
N LYS A 228 -14.53 9.86 8.67
CA LYS A 228 -14.22 8.98 7.52
C LYS A 228 -15.38 8.79 6.55
N CYS A 229 -16.57 9.30 6.87
CA CYS A 229 -17.77 9.00 6.11
C CYS A 229 -17.81 9.84 4.84
N SER A 230 -17.70 9.20 3.67
CA SER A 230 -17.77 9.86 2.34
C SER A 230 -19.17 10.30 1.92
N HIS A 231 -20.18 10.13 2.79
CA HIS A 231 -21.59 10.41 2.49
C HIS A 231 -22.17 11.58 3.30
N ILE A 232 -21.34 12.28 4.07
CA ILE A 232 -21.71 13.49 4.82
C ILE A 232 -20.87 14.68 4.32
N ASP A 233 -21.26 15.90 4.66
CA ASP A 233 -20.53 17.09 4.21
C ASP A 233 -19.11 17.15 4.80
N GLU A 234 -18.18 17.68 4.00
CA GLU A 234 -16.79 17.93 4.35
C GLU A 234 -16.63 18.72 5.66
N LYS A 235 -17.51 19.69 5.92
CA LYS A 235 -17.53 20.46 7.18
C LYS A 235 -17.73 19.58 8.42
N PHE A 236 -18.48 18.48 8.31
CA PHE A 236 -18.65 17.54 9.43
C PHE A 236 -17.43 16.64 9.59
N HIS A 237 -16.79 16.27 8.47
CA HIS A 237 -15.57 15.50 8.45
C HIS A 237 -14.42 16.27 9.15
N ASP A 238 -14.21 17.54 8.79
CA ASP A 238 -13.15 18.37 9.36
C ASP A 238 -13.35 18.62 10.84
N ARG A 239 -14.55 19.04 11.26
CA ARG A 239 -14.86 19.27 12.69
C ARG A 239 -14.74 18.00 13.53
N ALA A 240 -15.05 16.83 12.97
CA ALA A 240 -14.85 15.55 13.66
C ALA A 240 -13.37 15.18 13.75
N THR A 241 -12.58 15.47 12.72
CA THR A 241 -11.13 15.24 12.67
C THR A 241 -10.39 16.16 13.64
N GLU A 242 -10.70 17.46 13.64
CA GLU A 242 -10.20 18.44 14.60
C GLU A 242 -10.49 18.03 16.05
N PHE A 243 -11.73 17.57 16.32
CA PHE A 243 -12.09 17.08 17.64
C PHE A 243 -11.23 15.87 18.06
N LEU A 244 -11.04 14.90 17.16
CA LEU A 244 -10.21 13.70 17.42
C LEU A 244 -8.73 14.07 17.63
N ALA A 245 -8.20 15.01 16.84
CA ALA A 245 -6.85 15.54 16.97
C ALA A 245 -6.65 16.23 18.32
N GLY A 246 -7.59 17.07 18.75
CA GLY A 246 -7.51 17.81 20.01
C GLY A 246 -7.57 16.94 21.28
N VAL A 247 -8.09 15.71 21.16
CA VAL A 247 -8.13 14.74 22.27
C VAL A 247 -7.07 13.64 22.17
N ALA A 248 -6.15 13.74 21.20
CA ALA A 248 -5.02 12.82 21.06
C ALA A 248 -4.00 13.05 22.18
N LYS A 249 -3.39 11.96 22.66
CA LYS A 249 -2.56 11.97 23.88
C LYS A 249 -1.07 12.09 23.61
N GLY A 250 -0.62 11.83 22.38
CA GLY A 250 0.79 11.97 22.06
C GLY A 250 1.27 13.42 22.17
N PRO A 251 2.59 13.65 22.20
CA PRO A 251 3.16 15.00 22.25
C PRO A 251 2.72 15.85 21.05
N LYS A 252 2.88 17.17 21.16
CA LYS A 252 2.62 18.10 20.05
C LYS A 252 3.46 17.69 18.84
N LEU A 253 2.83 17.61 17.68
CA LEU A 253 3.53 17.22 16.45
C LEU A 253 4.55 18.29 16.08
N SER A 254 5.79 17.87 15.83
CA SER A 254 6.82 18.68 15.20
C SER A 254 7.31 17.96 13.95
N ILE A 255 6.96 18.47 12.77
CA ILE A 255 7.48 17.95 11.50
C ILE A 255 8.83 18.66 11.26
N PRO A 256 9.98 17.97 11.31
CA PRO A 256 11.29 18.61 11.18
C PRO A 256 11.48 19.16 9.75
N ASP A 257 11.86 20.42 9.58
CA ASP A 257 12.16 20.96 8.26
C ASP A 257 13.46 20.35 7.69
N VAL A 258 13.43 19.95 6.42
CA VAL A 258 14.58 19.35 5.70
C VAL A 258 15.71 20.38 5.46
N THR A 259 15.51 21.65 5.81
CA THR A 259 16.49 22.73 5.60
C THR A 259 17.55 22.87 6.70
N VAL A 260 17.53 22.04 7.76
CA VAL A 260 18.53 22.12 8.85
C VAL A 260 19.16 20.77 9.14
N GLU A 261 19.91 20.24 8.17
CA GLU A 261 21.05 19.37 8.47
C GLU A 261 22.34 20.07 8.05
N GLN A 262 22.77 21.02 8.89
CA GLN A 262 24.17 21.39 9.01
C GLN A 262 24.61 21.08 10.44
N SER A 263 25.41 20.02 10.56
CA SER A 263 26.45 19.80 11.55
C SER A 263 26.17 20.21 13.01
N ASN A 264 25.95 19.23 13.87
CA ASN A 264 26.80 19.02 15.05
C ASN A 264 26.58 17.61 15.62
N ALA A 265 27.35 16.65 15.08
CA ALA A 265 27.73 15.51 15.86
C ALA A 265 28.70 16.01 16.96
N LYS A 266 28.25 15.95 18.20
CA LYS A 266 29.16 15.78 19.35
C LYS A 266 28.63 14.61 20.14
N ASP A 267 29.43 13.56 20.16
CA ASP A 267 29.41 12.53 21.19
C ASP A 267 29.37 13.20 22.56
N SER A 268 28.43 12.74 23.38
CA SER A 268 28.65 12.61 24.82
C SER A 268 27.69 11.54 25.32
N ASP A 269 28.22 10.32 25.31
CA ASP A 269 27.89 9.29 26.28
C ASP A 269 28.04 9.88 27.70
N ASP A 270 27.11 9.53 28.57
CA ASP A 270 27.20 9.43 30.03
C ASP A 270 25.82 9.66 30.64
N GLY A 271 25.25 8.55 31.11
CA GLY A 271 23.99 8.53 31.83
C GLY A 271 24.13 9.06 33.25
N GLU A 272 23.05 9.62 33.77
CA GLU A 272 22.80 9.61 35.21
C GLU A 272 21.30 9.55 35.52
N VAL A 273 20.91 8.42 36.10
CA VAL A 273 19.59 8.18 36.69
C VAL A 273 19.58 8.91 38.05
N MET A 274 18.88 10.03 38.15
CA MET A 274 18.66 10.69 39.46
C MET A 274 17.67 9.88 40.30
N VAL A 275 18.21 9.09 41.22
CA VAL A 275 17.49 8.50 42.36
C VAL A 275 17.43 9.54 43.48
N MET A 276 16.24 10.13 43.69
CA MET A 276 16.00 10.99 44.86
C MET A 276 15.81 10.12 46.11
N THR A 277 16.86 9.96 46.91
CA THR A 277 16.77 9.45 48.29
C THR A 277 16.70 10.64 49.24
N HIS A 278 15.55 10.82 49.91
CA HIS A 278 15.42 11.80 50.99
C HIS A 278 16.02 11.24 52.28
N HIS A 279 17.12 11.84 52.73
CA HIS A 279 17.66 11.69 54.07
C HIS A 279 16.76 12.43 55.08
N GLY A 280 16.50 11.76 56.19
CA GLY A 280 15.76 12.31 57.33
C GLY A 280 16.57 13.31 58.14
N SER A 281 15.86 14.25 58.73
CA SER A 281 16.29 15.00 59.91
C SER A 281 15.08 15.16 60.83
N ASP A 282 15.14 14.51 61.98
CA ASP A 282 14.23 14.69 63.10
C ASP A 282 14.41 16.09 63.70
N ASP A 283 13.31 16.76 64.03
CA ASP A 283 13.21 17.56 65.25
C ASP A 283 11.74 17.75 65.69
N GLN A 284 11.50 17.42 66.96
CA GLN A 284 10.19 17.31 67.60
C GLN A 284 9.60 18.68 68.01
N LYS A 285 8.28 18.87 67.84
CA LYS A 285 7.37 19.36 68.92
C LYS A 285 5.87 19.35 68.57
N LYS A 286 5.16 18.47 69.29
CA LYS A 286 3.87 18.58 69.99
C LYS A 286 2.60 19.14 69.29
N THR A 287 1.55 18.33 69.50
CA THR A 287 0.12 18.63 69.74
C THR A 287 -0.84 18.83 68.57
N ALA A 288 -1.64 17.77 68.37
CA ALA A 288 -3.09 17.74 68.21
C ALA A 288 -3.76 18.52 67.06
N ASP A 289 -4.26 17.71 66.11
CA ASP A 289 -5.59 17.78 65.50
C ASP A 289 -5.87 18.91 64.48
N LYS A 290 -5.85 18.54 63.18
CA LYS A 290 -6.83 18.96 62.15
C LYS A 290 -6.57 18.30 60.79
N SER A 291 -7.53 17.46 60.41
CA SER A 291 -7.93 16.99 59.07
C SER A 291 -6.86 16.76 57.99
N VAL A 292 -6.63 15.48 57.71
CA VAL A 292 -6.04 14.94 56.49
C VAL A 292 -6.81 15.47 55.27
N LYS A 293 -6.23 16.42 54.52
CA LYS A 293 -6.66 16.73 53.16
C LYS A 293 -6.23 15.57 52.26
N SER A 294 -7.21 14.94 51.63
CA SER A 294 -7.07 13.73 50.81
C SER A 294 -6.03 13.87 49.68
N PHE A 295 -5.00 13.02 49.70
CA PHE A 295 -4.06 12.80 48.59
C PHE A 295 -4.68 12.02 47.40
N SER A 296 -5.95 11.62 47.48
CA SER A 296 -6.60 10.80 46.46
C SER A 296 -6.62 11.38 45.03
N PRO A 297 -6.75 12.71 44.80
CA PRO A 297 -6.75 13.28 43.46
C PRO A 297 -5.36 13.24 42.80
N PHE A 298 -4.29 13.31 43.61
CA PHE A 298 -2.91 13.27 43.11
C PHE A 298 -2.53 11.85 42.67
N ILE A 299 -2.94 10.84 43.47
CA ILE A 299 -2.71 9.43 43.16
C ILE A 299 -3.51 8.99 41.91
N SER A 300 -4.77 9.44 41.78
CA SER A 300 -5.58 9.12 40.60
C SER A 300 -5.04 9.76 39.33
N LYS A 301 -4.57 11.02 39.41
CA LYS A 301 -3.93 11.71 38.30
C LYS A 301 -2.62 11.04 37.88
N GLY A 302 -1.76 10.65 38.84
CA GLY A 302 -0.52 9.93 38.55
C GLY A 302 -0.74 8.56 37.88
N LYS A 303 -1.76 7.80 38.33
CA LYS A 303 -2.15 6.53 37.67
C LYS A 303 -2.65 6.75 36.24
N GLN A 304 -3.43 7.81 36.03
CA GLN A 304 -3.89 8.18 34.69
C GLN A 304 -2.70 8.55 33.79
N ASP A 305 -1.80 9.42 34.25
CA ASP A 305 -0.66 9.88 33.45
C ASP A 305 0.32 8.74 33.12
N LEU A 306 0.52 7.80 34.05
CA LEU A 306 1.27 6.57 33.79
C LEU A 306 0.58 5.74 32.69
N LYS A 307 -0.73 5.50 32.82
CA LYS A 307 -1.48 4.72 31.83
C LYS A 307 -1.40 5.36 30.45
N GLU A 308 -1.54 6.68 30.35
CA GLU A 308 -1.51 7.41 29.10
C GLU A 308 -0.15 7.35 28.40
N ARG A 309 0.94 7.48 29.16
CA ARG A 309 2.30 7.36 28.61
C ARG A 309 2.58 5.95 28.10
N VAL A 310 2.21 4.93 28.87
CA VAL A 310 2.42 3.53 28.48
C VAL A 310 1.53 3.17 27.29
N ASP A 311 0.24 3.54 27.29
CA ASP A 311 -0.67 3.31 26.16
C ASP A 311 -0.14 3.94 24.86
N HIS A 312 0.42 5.16 24.94
CA HIS A 312 1.02 5.83 23.79
C HIS A 312 2.30 5.13 23.31
N ALA A 313 3.17 4.68 24.23
CA ALA A 313 4.38 3.93 23.89
C ALA A 313 4.04 2.58 23.22
N VAL A 314 3.06 1.86 23.76
CA VAL A 314 2.55 0.61 23.18
C VAL A 314 1.97 0.85 21.79
N MET A 315 1.16 1.90 21.61
CA MET A 315 0.64 2.27 20.29
C MET A 315 1.76 2.54 19.29
N LYS A 316 2.81 3.28 19.68
CA LYS A 316 3.98 3.51 18.82
C LYS A 316 4.68 2.22 18.46
N PHE A 317 4.92 1.33 19.42
CA PHE A 317 5.51 0.02 19.15
C PHE A 317 4.67 -0.78 18.14
N ILE A 318 3.36 -0.88 18.37
CA ILE A 318 2.45 -1.60 17.49
C ILE A 318 2.47 -1.03 16.06
N VAL A 319 2.33 0.30 15.92
CA VAL A 319 2.23 0.96 14.61
C VAL A 319 3.57 1.01 13.89
N CYS A 320 4.65 1.42 14.55
CA CYS A 320 5.96 1.63 13.92
C CYS A 320 6.71 0.32 13.65
N CYS A 321 6.42 -0.76 14.38
CA CYS A 321 7.05 -2.07 14.17
C CYS A 321 6.16 -3.05 13.38
N GLY A 322 4.98 -2.61 12.91
CA GLY A 322 4.08 -3.46 12.13
C GLY A 322 3.49 -4.66 12.89
N VAL A 323 3.40 -4.57 14.23
CA VAL A 323 2.90 -5.65 15.07
C VAL A 323 1.36 -5.66 15.01
N PRO A 324 0.69 -6.82 14.90
CA PRO A 324 -0.77 -6.87 14.93
C PRO A 324 -1.33 -6.28 16.23
N PRO A 325 -2.32 -5.36 16.18
CA PRO A 325 -2.93 -4.80 17.38
C PRO A 325 -3.55 -5.83 18.33
N THR A 326 -3.86 -7.03 17.85
CA THR A 326 -4.41 -8.14 18.66
C THR A 326 -3.40 -8.69 19.67
N VAL A 327 -2.10 -8.49 19.47
CA VAL A 327 -1.04 -8.95 20.40
C VAL A 327 -1.26 -8.40 21.81
N VAL A 328 -1.80 -7.18 21.95
CA VAL A 328 -2.02 -6.57 23.28
C VAL A 328 -3.12 -7.27 24.10
N ASP A 329 -3.94 -8.10 23.46
CA ASP A 329 -5.00 -8.88 24.11
C ASP A 329 -4.51 -10.26 24.58
N SER A 330 -3.31 -10.70 24.15
CA SER A 330 -2.71 -11.98 24.55
C SER A 330 -2.36 -12.00 26.05
N GLU A 331 -2.38 -13.19 26.64
CA GLU A 331 -2.06 -13.35 28.07
C GLU A 331 -0.57 -13.16 28.33
N GLU A 332 0.29 -13.58 27.41
CA GLU A 332 1.75 -13.40 27.45
C GLU A 332 2.11 -11.92 27.53
N TRP A 333 1.44 -11.09 26.71
CA TRP A 333 1.62 -9.64 26.74
C TRP A 333 1.15 -9.01 28.06
N LYS A 334 0.01 -9.48 28.59
CA LYS A 334 -0.49 -9.02 29.89
C LYS A 334 0.45 -9.41 31.01
N GLN A 335 0.96 -10.64 31.02
CA GLN A 335 1.93 -11.13 32.00
C GLN A 335 3.24 -10.34 31.93
N LEU A 336 3.75 -10.06 30.73
CA LEU A 336 4.93 -9.22 30.53
C LEU A 336 4.73 -7.83 31.14
N LEU A 337 3.61 -7.16 30.83
CA LEU A 337 3.34 -5.82 31.33
C LEU A 337 3.04 -5.80 32.84
N LEU A 338 2.43 -6.86 33.38
CA LEU A 338 2.25 -7.05 34.82
C LEU A 338 3.58 -7.25 35.53
N ALA A 339 4.50 -8.03 34.96
CA ALA A 339 5.84 -8.23 35.51
C ALA A 339 6.66 -6.93 35.49
N LEU A 340 6.54 -6.13 34.43
CA LEU A 340 7.21 -4.83 34.32
C LEU A 340 6.59 -3.76 35.22
N ASN A 341 5.25 -3.73 35.33
CA ASN A 341 4.54 -2.79 36.18
C ASN A 341 3.15 -3.32 36.61
N PRO A 342 3.01 -3.86 37.83
CA PRO A 342 1.74 -4.40 38.33
C PRO A 342 0.60 -3.39 38.44
N ASN A 343 0.91 -2.08 38.46
CA ASN A 343 -0.10 -1.03 38.57
C ASN A 343 -0.68 -0.58 37.22
N TYR A 344 -0.11 -1.05 36.11
CA TYR A 344 -0.58 -0.71 34.77
C TYR A 344 -1.59 -1.75 34.28
N HIS A 345 -2.74 -1.26 33.80
CA HIS A 345 -3.76 -2.09 33.17
C HIS A 345 -3.69 -1.91 31.65
N THR A 346 -3.48 -3.03 30.95
CA THR A 346 -3.28 -3.05 29.50
C THR A 346 -4.50 -2.51 28.75
N THR A 347 -4.24 -1.88 27.61
CA THR A 347 -5.28 -1.42 26.70
C THR A 347 -5.63 -2.54 25.73
N SER A 348 -6.92 -2.71 25.44
CA SER A 348 -7.36 -3.73 24.48
C SER A 348 -7.10 -3.33 23.03
N SER A 349 -6.96 -4.31 22.14
CA SER A 349 -6.78 -4.07 20.68
C SER A 349 -7.89 -3.20 20.09
N THR A 350 -9.12 -3.33 20.61
CA THR A 350 -10.28 -2.53 20.20
C THR A 350 -10.13 -1.08 20.61
N ALA A 351 -9.70 -0.81 21.85
CA ALA A 351 -9.45 0.55 22.32
C ALA A 351 -8.24 1.18 21.61
N LEU A 352 -7.22 0.38 21.31
CA LEU A 352 -6.05 0.77 20.53
C LEU A 352 -6.46 1.18 19.10
N THR A 353 -7.16 0.31 18.39
CA THR A 353 -7.52 0.49 16.98
C THR A 353 -8.64 1.50 16.76
N LYS A 354 -9.68 1.49 17.60
CA LYS A 354 -10.88 2.35 17.44
C LYS A 354 -10.82 3.65 18.24
N SER A 355 -9.73 3.93 18.95
CA SER A 355 -9.58 5.17 19.72
C SER A 355 -8.17 5.74 19.63
N LEU A 356 -7.15 5.06 20.16
CA LEU A 356 -5.79 5.64 20.26
C LEU A 356 -5.18 5.92 18.88
N ILE A 357 -5.15 4.90 18.00
CA ILE A 357 -4.60 5.03 16.64
C ILE A 357 -5.41 6.06 15.84
N LEU A 358 -6.75 6.05 15.94
CA LEU A 358 -7.59 7.01 15.22
C LEU A 358 -7.33 8.46 15.65
N LYS A 359 -7.21 8.71 16.95
CA LYS A 359 -6.95 10.06 17.48
C LYS A 359 -5.56 10.54 17.08
N GLU A 360 -4.55 9.68 17.22
CA GLU A 360 -3.18 10.03 16.85
C GLU A 360 -3.05 10.25 15.33
N ALA A 361 -3.69 9.41 14.51
CA ALA A 361 -3.74 9.61 13.06
C ALA A 361 -4.42 10.93 12.70
N ALA A 362 -5.54 11.29 13.33
CA ALA A 362 -6.20 12.58 13.11
C ALA A 362 -5.27 13.77 13.48
N LYS A 363 -4.54 13.68 14.59
CA LYS A 363 -3.55 14.70 14.98
C LYS A 363 -2.41 14.81 13.96
N ILE A 364 -1.92 13.68 13.45
CA ILE A 364 -0.89 13.66 12.41
C ILE A 364 -1.45 14.28 11.11
N SER A 365 -2.66 13.91 10.70
CA SER A 365 -3.33 14.48 9.53
C SER A 365 -3.49 16.00 9.63
N GLU A 366 -3.93 16.53 10.77
CA GLU A 366 -4.02 17.98 10.98
C GLU A 366 -2.64 18.64 10.94
N GLY A 367 -1.62 18.06 11.57
CA GLY A 367 -0.27 18.61 11.49
C GLY A 367 0.36 18.53 10.10
N ILE A 368 0.02 17.51 9.29
CA ILE A 368 0.38 17.43 7.88
C ILE A 368 -0.33 18.54 7.10
N LYS A 369 -1.64 18.77 7.33
CA LYS A 369 -2.38 19.87 6.70
C LYS A 369 -1.73 21.23 7.01
N ASP A 370 -1.42 21.50 8.28
CA ASP A 370 -0.75 22.73 8.72
C ASP A 370 0.60 22.90 8.00
N TYR A 371 1.40 21.83 7.95
CA TYR A 371 2.69 21.84 7.27
C TYR A 371 2.56 22.10 5.76
N LEU A 372 1.64 21.40 5.10
CA LEU A 372 1.40 21.54 3.66
C LEU A 372 0.81 22.91 3.30
N HIS A 373 0.03 23.52 4.19
CA HIS A 373 -0.50 24.88 4.00
C HIS A 373 0.62 25.93 3.91
N MET A 374 1.69 25.73 4.71
CA MET A 374 2.88 26.58 4.70
C MET A 374 3.86 26.23 3.58
N ALA A 375 3.87 24.99 3.12
CA ALA A 375 4.75 24.53 2.05
C ALA A 375 4.35 25.10 0.67
N ARG A 376 5.31 25.09 -0.27
CA ARG A 376 5.14 25.55 -1.65
C ARG A 376 5.71 24.52 -2.62
N HIS A 377 5.32 24.63 -3.88
CA HIS A 377 5.71 23.71 -4.96
C HIS A 377 5.40 22.23 -4.64
N LEU A 378 4.20 21.99 -4.10
CA LEU A 378 3.70 20.65 -3.82
C LEU A 378 3.47 19.88 -5.13
N THR A 379 3.90 18.62 -5.15
CA THR A 379 3.54 17.68 -6.22
C THR A 379 2.51 16.70 -5.69
N ILE A 380 1.39 16.55 -6.39
CA ILE A 380 0.42 15.50 -6.11
C ILE A 380 0.67 14.36 -7.09
N THR A 381 0.82 13.15 -6.60
CA THR A 381 1.02 11.96 -7.41
C THR A 381 -0.02 10.90 -7.10
N PHE A 382 -0.47 10.20 -8.14
CA PHE A 382 -1.41 9.09 -8.05
C PHE A 382 -0.66 7.82 -8.45
N ASP A 383 -0.46 6.90 -7.51
CA ASP A 383 0.04 5.56 -7.82
C ASP A 383 -1.12 4.62 -8.10
N GLY A 384 -0.87 3.52 -8.81
CA GLY A 384 -1.84 2.45 -9.08
C GLY A 384 -1.14 1.09 -9.13
N GLY A 385 -1.42 0.21 -8.15
CA GLY A 385 -0.94 -1.15 -8.02
C GLY A 385 -2.07 -2.18 -8.04
N LYS A 386 -1.74 -3.47 -8.18
CA LYS A 386 -2.68 -4.59 -8.07
C LYS A 386 -2.29 -5.47 -6.89
N VAL A 387 -3.28 -5.94 -6.14
CA VAL A 387 -3.09 -7.05 -5.21
C VAL A 387 -3.54 -8.36 -5.87
N ARG A 388 -3.13 -9.53 -5.35
CA ARG A 388 -3.53 -10.87 -5.85
C ARG A 388 -5.05 -11.16 -5.80
N ARG A 389 -5.86 -10.21 -5.36
CA ARG A 389 -7.34 -10.23 -5.37
C ARG A 389 -7.83 -9.36 -6.55
N PRO A 390 -9.07 -9.48 -7.05
CA PRO A 390 -9.60 -8.60 -8.10
C PRO A 390 -9.90 -7.19 -7.55
N ARG A 391 -8.87 -6.54 -7.03
CA ARG A 391 -8.84 -5.21 -6.41
C ARG A 391 -7.49 -4.62 -6.75
N SER A 392 -7.50 -3.42 -7.29
CA SER A 392 -6.24 -2.68 -7.46
C SER A 392 -6.13 -1.67 -6.33
N LEU A 393 -5.13 -0.81 -6.30
CA LEU A 393 -4.82 0.02 -5.13
C LEU A 393 -4.18 1.30 -5.64
N TYR A 394 -4.65 2.45 -5.23
CA TYR A 394 -4.29 3.75 -5.76
C TYR A 394 -3.91 4.60 -4.58
N THR A 395 -2.64 4.94 -4.43
CA THR A 395 -2.22 5.87 -3.39
C THR A 395 -2.17 7.28 -3.95
N ILE A 396 -2.73 8.24 -3.21
CA ILE A 396 -2.51 9.66 -3.47
C ILE A 396 -1.39 10.10 -2.55
N HIS A 397 -0.32 10.67 -3.12
CA HIS A 397 0.77 11.24 -2.34
C HIS A 397 0.95 12.72 -2.62
N ILE A 398 1.37 13.47 -1.59
CA ILE A 398 1.84 14.84 -1.72
C ILE A 398 3.33 14.86 -1.41
N THR A 399 4.14 15.33 -2.36
CA THR A 399 5.60 15.45 -2.22
C THR A 399 6.00 16.92 -2.13
N VAL A 400 6.82 17.27 -1.13
CA VAL A 400 7.37 18.63 -0.94
C VAL A 400 8.76 18.77 -1.58
N PRO A 401 9.23 20.00 -1.85
CA PRO A 401 10.58 20.24 -2.36
C PRO A 401 11.66 19.63 -1.47
N GLY A 402 12.43 18.69 -2.00
CA GLY A 402 13.43 17.93 -1.24
C GLY A 402 13.14 16.44 -1.09
N GLY A 403 12.00 15.96 -1.65
CA GLY A 403 11.73 14.53 -1.81
C GLY A 403 11.02 13.86 -0.64
N ARG A 404 10.56 14.63 0.37
CA ARG A 404 9.69 14.08 1.43
C ARG A 404 8.26 13.94 0.90
N THR A 405 7.68 12.76 1.11
CA THR A 405 6.35 12.41 0.62
C THR A 405 5.39 12.09 1.78
N PHE A 406 4.12 12.44 1.61
CA PHE A 406 3.02 12.15 2.53
C PHE A 406 1.93 11.37 1.79
N CYS A 407 1.59 10.16 2.26
CA CYS A 407 0.47 9.37 1.74
C CYS A 407 -0.87 9.92 2.28
N MET A 408 -1.78 10.29 1.38
CA MET A 408 -3.04 10.98 1.69
C MET A 408 -4.28 10.07 1.57
N GLU A 409 -4.36 9.19 0.56
CA GLU A 409 -5.54 8.34 0.30
C GLU A 409 -5.19 7.03 -0.43
N LEU A 410 -6.07 6.00 -0.39
CA LEU A 410 -5.93 4.64 -0.96
C LEU A 410 -7.24 4.17 -1.67
N ASN A 411 -7.24 3.75 -2.96
CA ASN A 411 -8.46 3.26 -3.67
C ASN A 411 -8.23 2.32 -4.89
N ASP A 412 -9.19 1.55 -5.46
CA ASP A 412 -8.87 0.40 -6.35
C ASP A 412 -9.16 0.55 -7.90
N ALA A 413 -8.27 0.17 -8.86
CA ALA A 413 -8.52 -0.36 -10.27
C ALA A 413 -7.29 -0.57 -11.27
N ASP A 414 -7.48 -1.30 -12.41
CA ASP A 414 -6.61 -2.39 -12.95
C ASP A 414 -6.16 -2.38 -14.46
N ILE A 415 -4.99 -3.00 -14.76
CA ILE A 415 -4.54 -3.95 -15.86
C ILE A 415 -3.75 -3.53 -17.15
N CYS A 416 -2.69 -4.32 -17.43
CA CYS A 416 -1.84 -4.40 -18.65
C CYS A 416 -1.96 -5.81 -19.30
N LEU A 417 -2.01 -5.91 -20.64
CA LEU A 417 -2.05 -7.16 -21.44
C LEU A 417 -1.36 -6.97 -22.81
N LEU A 418 -0.28 -7.70 -23.11
CA LEU A 418 0.28 -7.81 -24.47
C LEU A 418 0.71 -9.26 -24.82
N PRO A 419 0.67 -9.69 -26.10
CA PRO A 419 0.58 -11.11 -26.48
C PRO A 419 1.91 -11.83 -26.82
N GLU A 420 2.97 -11.13 -27.24
CA GLU A 420 4.21 -11.75 -27.74
C GLU A 420 5.06 -12.43 -26.64
N PHE A 421 4.96 -11.95 -25.40
CA PHE A 421 5.68 -12.50 -24.25
C PHE A 421 4.91 -13.58 -23.49
N ALA A 422 3.72 -13.95 -23.96
CA ALA A 422 2.80 -14.81 -23.21
C ALA A 422 3.45 -16.14 -22.82
N GLU A 423 4.26 -16.75 -23.70
CA GLU A 423 4.82 -18.08 -23.49
C GLU A 423 6.00 -18.09 -22.50
N VAL A 424 6.95 -17.17 -22.63
CA VAL A 424 8.05 -17.02 -21.65
C VAL A 424 7.50 -16.59 -20.28
N ILE A 425 6.53 -15.67 -20.27
CA ILE A 425 5.85 -15.25 -19.03
C ILE A 425 5.15 -16.45 -18.39
N ARG A 426 4.49 -17.31 -19.18
CA ARG A 426 3.83 -18.52 -18.69
C ARG A 426 4.83 -19.50 -18.05
N GLN A 427 5.99 -19.70 -18.67
CA GLN A 427 7.03 -20.61 -18.17
C GLN A 427 7.67 -20.09 -16.87
N VAL A 428 8.08 -18.82 -16.81
CA VAL A 428 8.64 -18.21 -15.58
C VAL A 428 7.60 -18.22 -14.45
N ARG A 429 6.33 -17.90 -14.75
CA ARG A 429 5.24 -18.03 -13.76
C ARG A 429 5.04 -19.47 -13.31
N GLY A 430 5.17 -20.45 -14.20
CA GLY A 430 5.06 -21.88 -13.87
C GLY A 430 6.13 -22.35 -12.90
N VAL A 431 7.39 -22.02 -13.16
CA VAL A 431 8.54 -22.36 -12.30
C VAL A 431 8.40 -21.70 -10.93
N LEU A 432 8.17 -20.37 -10.88
CA LEU A 432 8.03 -19.67 -9.60
C LEU A 432 6.80 -20.12 -8.80
N SER A 433 5.70 -20.45 -9.48
CA SER A 433 4.51 -21.00 -8.83
C SER A 433 4.77 -22.40 -8.26
N PHE A 434 5.60 -23.24 -8.89
CA PHE A 434 5.94 -24.54 -8.33
C PHE A 434 6.80 -24.36 -7.06
N MET A 435 7.83 -23.54 -7.15
CA MET A 435 8.73 -23.26 -6.02
C MET A 435 8.01 -22.60 -4.84
N SER A 436 6.94 -21.83 -5.08
CA SER A 436 6.14 -21.25 -4.00
C SER A 436 5.18 -22.24 -3.33
N HIS A 437 4.95 -23.42 -3.89
CA HIS A 437 4.02 -24.44 -3.34
C HIS A 437 4.75 -25.68 -2.82
N SER A 438 5.97 -25.95 -3.27
CA SER A 438 6.79 -27.06 -2.81
C SER A 438 7.89 -26.53 -1.89
N THR A 439 7.62 -26.51 -0.58
CA THR A 439 8.63 -26.17 0.46
C THR A 439 9.84 -27.08 0.34
N PHE A 440 9.61 -28.39 0.15
CA PHE A 440 10.65 -29.38 -0.13
C PHE A 440 11.58 -28.98 -1.30
N ALA A 441 11.04 -28.67 -2.48
CA ALA A 441 11.87 -28.26 -3.61
C ALA A 441 12.56 -26.89 -3.37
N ALA A 442 11.90 -25.98 -2.66
CA ALA A 442 12.44 -24.66 -2.32
C ALA A 442 13.63 -24.73 -1.35
N GLU A 443 13.55 -25.56 -0.31
CA GLU A 443 14.64 -25.79 0.66
C GLU A 443 15.84 -26.47 0.00
N HIS A 444 15.60 -27.50 -0.81
CA HIS A 444 16.67 -28.17 -1.54
C HIS A 444 17.32 -27.24 -2.57
N PHE A 445 16.54 -26.39 -3.24
CA PHE A 445 17.07 -25.33 -4.11
C PHE A 445 17.93 -24.34 -3.33
N GLU A 446 17.47 -23.89 -2.16
CA GLU A 446 18.18 -22.92 -1.32
C GLU A 446 19.49 -23.49 -0.77
N HIS A 447 19.47 -24.77 -0.39
CA HIS A 447 20.66 -25.51 0.00
C HIS A 447 21.69 -25.60 -1.14
N GLN A 448 21.26 -26.01 -2.34
CA GLN A 448 22.14 -26.07 -3.51
C GLN A 448 22.64 -24.68 -3.95
N ARG A 449 21.79 -23.66 -3.85
CA ARG A 449 22.14 -22.26 -4.11
C ARG A 449 23.28 -21.81 -3.19
N ALA A 450 23.17 -22.11 -1.90
CA ALA A 450 24.20 -21.79 -0.90
C ALA A 450 25.52 -22.52 -1.19
N LEU A 451 25.47 -23.82 -1.51
CA LEU A 451 26.65 -24.61 -1.88
C LEU A 451 27.36 -24.08 -3.15
N LEU A 452 26.58 -23.62 -4.14
CA LEU A 452 27.09 -23.09 -5.40
C LEU A 452 27.48 -21.60 -5.34
N ASN A 453 27.45 -20.98 -4.16
CA ASN A 453 27.75 -19.55 -3.94
C ASN A 453 26.90 -18.59 -4.80
N ILE A 454 25.67 -18.98 -5.13
CA ILE A 454 24.75 -18.11 -5.88
C ILE A 454 24.13 -17.11 -4.89
N GLY A 455 24.61 -15.87 -4.88
CA GLY A 455 24.31 -14.94 -3.78
C GLY A 455 22.84 -14.49 -3.59
N ARG A 456 21.99 -14.50 -4.62
CA ARG A 456 20.58 -14.07 -4.54
C ARG A 456 19.61 -15.19 -4.92
N GLY A 457 18.56 -15.36 -4.13
CA GLY A 457 17.48 -16.33 -4.37
C GLY A 457 16.51 -15.95 -5.50
N LEU A 458 15.43 -16.72 -5.62
CA LEU A 458 14.37 -16.50 -6.61
C LEU A 458 13.57 -15.24 -6.28
N GLU A 459 13.22 -14.48 -7.32
CA GLU A 459 12.49 -13.22 -7.20
C GLU A 459 11.06 -13.38 -7.75
N GLY A 460 10.06 -12.94 -6.98
CA GLY A 460 8.65 -13.08 -7.35
C GLY A 460 8.20 -12.10 -8.43
N ILE A 461 7.18 -12.49 -9.20
CA ILE A 461 6.53 -11.60 -10.19
C ILE A 461 5.41 -10.81 -9.50
N GLY A 462 5.48 -9.49 -9.59
CA GLY A 462 4.40 -8.61 -9.14
C GLY A 462 3.30 -8.49 -10.20
N ASP A 463 2.05 -8.34 -9.77
CA ASP A 463 0.88 -8.33 -10.66
C ASP A 463 0.78 -7.06 -11.56
N THR A 464 1.57 -6.02 -11.27
CA THR A 464 1.40 -4.67 -11.84
C THR A 464 2.57 -4.15 -12.67
N ARG A 465 3.80 -4.60 -12.42
CA ARG A 465 5.03 -3.97 -12.99
C ARG A 465 5.77 -4.92 -13.92
N PHE A 466 5.91 -4.54 -15.19
CA PHE A 466 6.69 -5.32 -16.17
C PHE A 466 8.15 -5.54 -15.75
N GLY A 467 8.73 -4.62 -14.96
CA GLY A 467 10.09 -4.73 -14.43
C GLY A 467 10.30 -5.91 -13.47
N THR A 468 9.25 -6.36 -12.77
CA THR A 468 9.35 -7.53 -11.87
C THR A 468 9.56 -8.83 -12.63
N LEU A 469 9.08 -8.91 -13.87
CA LEU A 469 9.29 -10.05 -14.74
C LEU A 469 10.77 -10.18 -15.15
N TYR A 470 11.47 -9.07 -15.35
CA TYR A 470 12.91 -9.08 -15.61
C TYR A 470 13.69 -9.63 -14.42
N TRP A 471 13.39 -9.15 -13.21
CA TRP A 471 14.06 -9.63 -11.99
C TRP A 471 13.79 -11.10 -11.71
N ALA A 472 12.54 -11.54 -11.90
CA ALA A 472 12.14 -12.94 -11.85
C ALA A 472 12.91 -13.79 -12.87
N ALA A 473 12.92 -13.40 -14.15
CA ALA A 473 13.64 -14.09 -15.22
C ALA A 473 15.15 -14.16 -14.95
N LEU A 474 15.75 -13.08 -14.46
CA LEU A 474 17.16 -13.02 -14.09
C LEU A 474 17.45 -13.96 -12.91
N SER A 475 16.56 -14.03 -11.92
CA SER A 475 16.70 -14.93 -10.78
C SER A 475 16.67 -16.41 -11.20
N VAL A 476 15.80 -16.75 -12.17
CA VAL A 476 15.76 -18.10 -12.77
C VAL A 476 17.05 -18.37 -13.54
N GLN A 477 17.54 -17.43 -14.35
CA GLN A 477 18.80 -17.58 -15.10
C GLN A 477 19.98 -17.87 -14.16
N ARG A 478 20.09 -17.12 -13.05
CA ARG A 478 21.13 -17.32 -12.03
C ARG A 478 20.97 -18.67 -11.33
N GLY A 479 19.74 -19.11 -11.11
CA GLY A 479 19.39 -20.33 -10.39
C GLY A 479 19.49 -21.61 -11.21
N ILE A 480 19.71 -21.54 -12.53
CA ILE A 480 19.77 -22.74 -13.41
C ILE A 480 20.69 -23.84 -12.85
N PRO A 481 21.91 -23.55 -12.36
CA PRO A 481 22.79 -24.60 -11.81
C PRO A 481 22.20 -25.28 -10.57
N ALA A 482 21.50 -24.54 -9.70
CA ALA A 482 20.85 -25.09 -8.52
C ALA A 482 19.60 -25.91 -8.91
N PHE A 483 18.82 -25.45 -9.89
CA PHE A 483 17.70 -26.22 -10.45
C PHE A 483 18.17 -27.54 -11.08
N GLN A 484 19.28 -27.51 -11.82
CA GLN A 484 19.87 -28.71 -12.39
C GLN A 484 20.23 -29.70 -11.28
N ALA A 485 20.94 -29.25 -10.23
CA ALA A 485 21.39 -30.12 -9.15
C ALA A 485 20.24 -30.83 -8.42
N ILE A 486 19.11 -30.15 -8.19
CA ILE A 486 17.95 -30.77 -7.50
C ILE A 486 17.11 -31.67 -8.42
N ILE A 487 17.15 -31.46 -9.74
CA ILE A 487 16.39 -32.26 -10.71
C ILE A 487 17.17 -33.52 -11.11
N GLU A 488 18.49 -33.44 -11.21
CA GLU A 488 19.36 -34.59 -11.52
C GLU A 488 19.47 -35.57 -10.35
N ASP A 489 19.14 -35.16 -9.13
CA ASP A 489 19.05 -36.06 -7.99
C ASP A 489 17.71 -36.82 -8.00
N GLU A 490 17.72 -37.99 -8.65
CA GLU A 490 16.56 -38.88 -8.76
C GLU A 490 15.97 -39.27 -7.39
N SER A 491 16.76 -39.22 -6.31
CA SER A 491 16.30 -39.56 -4.96
C SER A 491 15.32 -38.53 -4.38
N LEU A 492 15.34 -37.29 -4.89
CA LEU A 492 14.46 -36.21 -4.46
C LEU A 492 13.08 -36.26 -5.15
N GLY A 493 12.96 -36.95 -6.29
CA GLY A 493 11.68 -37.11 -7.00
C GLY A 493 10.99 -35.79 -7.39
N ILE A 494 11.76 -34.72 -7.64
CA ILE A 494 11.21 -33.37 -7.90
C ILE A 494 10.74 -33.24 -9.36
N GLU A 495 9.43 -33.07 -9.54
CA GLU A 495 8.83 -32.79 -10.85
C GLU A 495 8.20 -31.39 -10.91
N ILE A 496 8.81 -30.48 -11.68
CA ILE A 496 8.28 -29.14 -11.90
C ILE A 496 7.04 -29.20 -12.80
N ARG A 497 5.94 -28.64 -12.29
CA ARG A 497 4.61 -28.63 -12.92
C ARG A 497 4.66 -28.30 -14.42
N GLY A 498 4.00 -29.15 -15.23
CA GLY A 498 3.94 -28.99 -16.68
C GLY A 498 5.13 -29.60 -17.44
N ASN A 499 5.86 -30.52 -16.81
CA ASN A 499 7.00 -31.23 -17.37
C ASN A 499 8.16 -30.30 -17.77
N LEU A 500 8.44 -29.30 -16.92
CA LEU A 500 9.45 -28.28 -17.19
C LEU A 500 10.87 -28.68 -16.77
N ASN A 501 11.06 -29.90 -16.23
CA ASN A 501 12.36 -30.40 -15.81
C ASN A 501 13.39 -30.40 -16.96
N GLU A 502 12.94 -30.66 -18.20
CA GLU A 502 13.77 -30.64 -19.41
C GLU A 502 14.44 -29.27 -19.66
N LEU A 503 13.92 -28.19 -19.09
CA LEU A 503 14.51 -26.86 -19.22
C LEU A 503 15.81 -26.69 -18.41
N PHE A 504 16.04 -27.56 -17.43
CA PHE A 504 17.15 -27.47 -16.48
C PHE A 504 18.14 -28.64 -16.59
N VAL A 505 17.75 -29.74 -17.25
CA VAL A 505 18.63 -30.87 -17.57
C VAL A 505 19.43 -30.58 -18.85
N PRO A 506 20.70 -31.01 -18.98
CA PRO A 506 21.48 -30.84 -20.21
C PRO A 506 20.77 -31.39 -21.45
N GLY A 507 20.50 -30.54 -22.44
CA GLY A 507 19.79 -30.95 -23.65
C GLY A 507 19.31 -29.78 -24.50
N GLY A 508 18.74 -30.11 -25.66
CA GLY A 508 18.19 -29.12 -26.60
C GLY A 508 17.19 -28.14 -25.98
N PRO A 509 16.22 -28.58 -25.15
CA PRO A 509 15.25 -27.69 -24.49
C PRO A 509 15.91 -26.66 -23.57
N ARG A 510 16.91 -27.06 -22.75
CA ARG A 510 17.68 -26.15 -21.90
C ARG A 510 18.45 -25.10 -22.71
N TYR A 511 19.20 -25.50 -23.73
CA TYR A 511 19.95 -24.53 -24.55
C TYR A 511 19.02 -23.50 -25.20
N ARG A 512 17.84 -23.95 -25.65
CA ARG A 512 16.82 -23.06 -26.21
C ARG A 512 16.25 -22.11 -25.16
N PHE A 513 15.94 -22.61 -23.97
CA PHE A 513 15.44 -21.83 -22.85
C PHE A 513 16.45 -20.76 -22.40
N GLU A 514 17.73 -21.12 -22.21
CA GLU A 514 18.79 -20.19 -21.84
C GLU A 514 19.00 -19.10 -22.91
N MET A 515 18.96 -19.47 -24.19
CA MET A 515 19.04 -18.53 -25.29
C MET A 515 17.84 -17.56 -25.31
N ASP A 516 16.62 -18.09 -25.16
CA ASP A 516 15.40 -17.27 -25.20
C ASP A 516 15.29 -16.37 -23.94
N LEU A 517 15.76 -16.85 -22.78
CA LEU A 517 15.89 -16.07 -21.55
C LEU A 517 16.91 -14.94 -21.72
N SER A 518 18.05 -15.21 -22.35
CA SER A 518 19.08 -14.19 -22.65
C SER A 518 18.56 -13.12 -23.60
N LYS A 519 17.82 -13.51 -24.64
CA LYS A 519 17.13 -12.58 -25.55
C LYS A 519 16.15 -11.69 -24.78
N PHE A 520 15.29 -12.30 -23.94
CA PHE A 520 14.34 -11.56 -23.12
C PHE A 520 15.03 -10.56 -22.17
N LEU A 521 16.09 -11.00 -21.48
CA LEU A 521 16.84 -10.16 -20.55
C LEU A 521 17.57 -9.00 -21.26
N SER A 522 18.08 -9.22 -22.47
CA SER A 522 18.68 -8.14 -23.27
C SER A 522 17.66 -7.06 -23.66
N VAL A 523 16.45 -7.47 -24.07
CA VAL A 523 15.41 -6.52 -24.50
C VAL A 523 14.75 -5.79 -23.33
N VAL A 524 14.52 -6.47 -22.20
CA VAL A 524 13.77 -5.86 -21.06
C VAL A 524 14.71 -5.24 -20.01
N GLY A 525 15.96 -5.69 -19.95
CA GLY A 525 16.90 -5.32 -18.88
C GLY A 525 17.20 -3.83 -18.77
N PRO A 526 17.53 -3.12 -19.86
CA PRO A 526 17.76 -1.67 -19.80
C PRO A 526 16.56 -0.92 -19.22
N TRP A 527 15.34 -1.25 -19.64
CA TRP A 527 14.11 -0.66 -19.11
C TRP A 527 13.89 -0.98 -17.62
N ALA A 528 14.06 -2.24 -17.21
CA ALA A 528 13.87 -2.64 -15.82
C ALA A 528 14.87 -1.96 -14.87
N ARG A 529 16.14 -1.83 -15.29
CA ARG A 529 17.16 -1.09 -14.55
C ARG A 529 16.86 0.41 -14.52
N GLY A 530 16.45 0.98 -15.66
CA GLY A 530 16.04 2.37 -15.74
C GLY A 530 14.89 2.72 -14.81
N LEU A 531 13.82 1.90 -14.78
CA LEU A 531 12.74 2.06 -13.80
C LEU A 531 13.26 1.99 -12.36
N LYS A 532 14.11 1.02 -12.05
CA LYS A 532 14.68 0.87 -10.71
C LYS A 532 15.42 2.13 -10.25
N CYS A 533 16.11 2.80 -11.18
CA CYS A 533 16.76 4.09 -10.93
C CYS A 533 15.74 5.20 -10.70
N LEU A 534 14.69 5.29 -11.52
CA LEU A 534 13.66 6.33 -11.43
C LEU A 534 12.71 6.17 -10.22
N GLU A 535 12.67 4.99 -9.61
CA GLU A 535 12.00 4.73 -8.33
C GLU A 535 12.78 5.27 -7.11
N GLY A 536 13.95 5.90 -7.30
CA GLY A 536 14.72 6.48 -6.19
C GLY A 536 14.00 7.67 -5.54
N ALA A 537 14.09 7.77 -4.21
CA ALA A 537 13.45 8.85 -3.44
C ALA A 537 13.98 10.27 -3.75
N GLN A 538 15.20 10.37 -4.30
CA GLN A 538 15.84 11.65 -4.64
C GLN A 538 15.80 11.98 -6.14
N ILE A 539 14.96 11.28 -6.91
CA ILE A 539 14.87 11.47 -8.35
C ILE A 539 14.11 12.76 -8.67
N THR A 540 14.72 13.58 -9.51
CA THR A 540 14.17 14.82 -10.06
C THR A 540 13.91 14.68 -11.57
N ALA A 541 13.11 15.59 -12.14
CA ALA A 541 12.65 15.49 -13.53
C ALA A 541 13.78 15.39 -14.59
N ASP A 542 14.96 15.94 -14.34
CA ASP A 542 16.12 15.84 -15.25
C ASP A 542 16.67 14.41 -15.34
N HIS A 543 16.60 13.65 -14.24
CA HIS A 543 17.01 12.25 -14.23
C HIS A 543 16.12 11.38 -15.11
N VAL A 544 14.85 11.72 -15.30
CA VAL A 544 13.95 11.00 -16.21
C VAL A 544 14.50 11.03 -17.62
N TYR A 545 14.86 12.22 -18.11
CA TYR A 545 15.44 12.38 -19.45
C TYR A 545 16.80 11.68 -19.55
N PHE A 546 17.67 11.84 -18.54
CA PHE A 546 18.99 11.21 -18.51
C PHE A 546 18.91 9.67 -18.53
N VAL A 547 18.08 9.07 -17.68
CA VAL A 547 17.91 7.61 -17.62
C VAL A 547 17.33 7.09 -18.93
N PHE A 548 16.35 7.79 -19.52
CA PHE A 548 15.79 7.39 -20.81
C PHE A 548 16.87 7.38 -21.91
N LEU A 549 17.73 8.40 -21.98
CA LEU A 549 18.87 8.40 -22.89
C LEU A 549 19.83 7.24 -22.64
N GLY A 550 20.09 6.90 -21.37
CA GLY A 550 20.89 5.73 -20.99
C GLY A 550 20.29 4.41 -21.48
N ILE A 551 18.98 4.22 -21.33
CA ILE A 551 18.25 3.05 -21.84
C ILE A 551 18.41 2.95 -23.37
N MET A 552 18.18 4.05 -24.07
CA MET A 552 18.24 4.11 -25.53
C MET A 552 19.66 3.85 -26.04
N SER A 553 20.68 4.42 -25.38
CA SER A 553 22.09 4.16 -25.70
C SER A 553 22.49 2.71 -25.46
N GLN A 554 22.01 2.11 -24.36
CA GLN A 554 22.31 0.72 -24.05
C GLN A 554 21.69 -0.23 -25.08
N HIS A 555 20.46 0.03 -25.52
CA HIS A 555 19.83 -0.76 -26.58
C HIS A 555 20.52 -0.57 -27.95
N GLU A 556 20.97 0.64 -28.28
CA GLU A 556 21.76 0.85 -29.51
C GLU A 556 23.00 -0.04 -29.53
N GLU A 557 23.73 -0.10 -28.41
CA GLU A 557 24.91 -0.94 -28.26
C GLU A 557 24.56 -2.45 -28.31
N GLU A 558 23.56 -2.89 -27.55
CA GLU A 558 23.11 -4.29 -27.53
C GLU A 558 22.64 -4.77 -28.92
N PHE A 559 21.95 -3.92 -29.68
CA PHE A 559 21.51 -4.24 -31.03
C PHE A 559 22.65 -4.20 -32.05
N ARG A 560 23.64 -3.33 -31.85
CA ARG A 560 24.83 -3.27 -32.71
C ARG A 560 25.70 -4.51 -32.53
N GLU A 561 25.90 -4.96 -31.29
CA GLU A 561 26.66 -6.18 -30.99
C GLU A 561 25.88 -7.45 -31.33
N ASN A 562 24.55 -7.43 -31.11
CA ASN A 562 23.61 -8.54 -31.32
C ASN A 562 24.13 -9.91 -30.84
N LYS A 563 24.73 -9.96 -29.65
CA LYS A 563 25.38 -11.15 -29.07
C LYS A 563 24.46 -12.38 -29.00
N HIS A 564 23.16 -12.16 -28.84
CA HIS A 564 22.15 -13.21 -28.68
C HIS A 564 21.34 -13.52 -29.96
N ARG A 565 21.76 -12.97 -31.12
CA ARG A 565 21.12 -13.18 -32.43
C ARG A 565 19.61 -12.89 -32.41
N LEU A 566 19.25 -11.73 -31.86
CA LEU A 566 17.91 -11.16 -31.98
C LEU A 566 17.55 -11.01 -33.46
N LEU A 567 16.29 -11.28 -33.79
CA LEU A 567 15.76 -11.03 -35.13
C LEU A 567 15.72 -9.53 -35.39
N ASN A 568 16.01 -9.13 -36.63
CA ASN A 568 15.94 -7.72 -37.03
C ASN A 568 14.55 -7.14 -36.77
N SER A 569 13.48 -7.90 -37.01
CA SER A 569 12.11 -7.47 -36.70
C SER A 569 11.92 -7.15 -35.22
N THR A 570 12.49 -7.93 -34.30
CA THR A 570 12.40 -7.70 -32.85
C THR A 570 13.18 -6.45 -32.44
N MET A 571 14.36 -6.24 -33.00
CA MET A 571 15.15 -5.02 -32.76
C MET A 571 14.42 -3.78 -33.27
N GLU A 572 13.85 -3.84 -34.48
CA GLU A 572 13.05 -2.73 -35.04
C GLU A 572 11.77 -2.47 -34.24
N SER A 573 11.04 -3.51 -33.81
CA SER A 573 9.89 -3.35 -32.92
C SER A 573 10.27 -2.71 -31.60
N THR A 574 11.41 -3.10 -31.02
CA THR A 574 11.90 -2.51 -29.76
C THR A 574 12.31 -1.05 -29.96
N ARG A 575 12.98 -0.72 -31.07
CA ARG A 575 13.27 0.68 -31.46
C ARG A 575 12.01 1.49 -31.65
N GLN A 576 11.01 0.94 -32.34
CA GLN A 576 9.73 1.60 -32.57
C GLN A 576 9.00 1.89 -31.26
N ILE A 577 8.96 0.92 -30.33
CA ILE A 577 8.36 1.12 -29.00
C ILE A 577 9.15 2.15 -28.20
N GLY A 578 10.48 2.03 -28.15
CA GLY A 578 11.34 2.96 -27.43
C GLY A 578 11.22 4.40 -27.93
N ASN A 579 11.24 4.59 -29.26
CA ASN A 579 11.04 5.89 -29.90
C ASN A 579 9.61 6.41 -29.70
N GLY A 580 8.59 5.56 -29.83
CA GLY A 580 7.20 5.95 -29.57
C GLY A 580 6.98 6.41 -28.12
N ARG A 581 7.54 5.70 -27.14
CA ARG A 581 7.50 6.12 -25.73
C ARG A 581 8.32 7.38 -25.46
N PHE A 582 9.46 7.54 -26.14
CA PHE A 582 10.23 8.78 -26.09
C PHE A 582 9.41 9.94 -26.62
N ASP A 583 8.74 9.77 -27.76
CA ASP A 583 7.91 10.80 -28.35
C ASP A 583 6.73 11.13 -27.45
N GLU A 584 5.97 10.14 -26.98
CA GLU A 584 4.89 10.34 -26.01
C GLU A 584 5.37 11.11 -24.76
N LEU A 585 6.43 10.66 -24.10
CA LEU A 585 6.87 11.20 -22.82
C LEU A 585 7.62 12.54 -22.94
N ILE A 586 8.37 12.72 -24.02
CA ILE A 586 9.33 13.83 -24.19
C ILE A 586 8.88 14.82 -25.26
N ASN A 587 8.40 14.39 -26.43
CA ASN A 587 8.17 15.29 -27.59
C ASN A 587 6.69 15.68 -27.80
N GLU A 588 5.75 14.82 -27.43
CA GLU A 588 4.33 14.88 -27.83
C GLU A 588 3.37 15.00 -26.63
N THR A 589 3.88 15.29 -25.42
CA THR A 589 3.02 15.51 -24.25
C THR A 589 2.76 17.00 -24.02
N PRO A 590 1.56 17.52 -24.37
CA PRO A 590 1.07 18.79 -23.84
C PRO A 590 1.10 18.84 -22.31
N GLN A 591 1.04 17.69 -21.65
CA GLN A 591 0.94 17.53 -20.20
C GLN A 591 2.27 17.77 -19.47
N SER A 592 3.41 17.39 -20.07
CA SER A 592 4.75 17.58 -19.47
C SER A 592 5.32 18.98 -19.72
N HIS A 593 4.80 19.71 -20.73
CA HIS A 593 5.27 21.05 -21.12
C HIS A 593 6.80 21.16 -21.31
N ASP A 594 7.45 20.08 -21.76
CA ASP A 594 8.92 19.95 -21.86
C ASP A 594 9.65 19.98 -20.51
N LEU A 595 8.99 19.66 -19.39
CA LEU A 595 9.58 19.74 -18.05
C LEU A 595 10.87 18.90 -17.92
N TYR A 596 10.89 17.69 -18.46
CA TYR A 596 12.06 16.80 -18.40
C TYR A 596 13.25 17.36 -19.19
N VAL A 597 13.00 17.91 -20.38
CA VAL A 597 14.03 18.61 -21.19
C VAL A 597 14.49 19.89 -20.51
N THR A 598 13.55 20.64 -19.93
CA THR A 598 13.80 21.91 -19.26
C THR A 598 14.68 21.73 -18.04
N THR A 599 14.35 20.77 -17.18
CA THR A 599 15.16 20.46 -15.99
C THR A 599 16.51 19.88 -16.36
N PHE A 600 16.60 19.08 -17.43
CA PHE A 600 17.89 18.63 -17.96
C PHE A 600 18.78 19.79 -18.43
N VAL A 601 18.23 20.77 -19.16
CA VAL A 601 18.96 21.99 -19.57
C VAL A 601 19.34 22.85 -18.37
N LEU A 602 18.47 22.95 -17.37
CA LEU A 602 18.71 23.71 -16.13
C LEU A 602 19.63 23.00 -15.12
N ASN A 603 20.05 21.77 -15.39
CA ASN A 603 21.04 21.12 -14.55
C ASN A 603 22.45 21.65 -14.93
N PRO A 604 23.19 22.28 -13.98
CA PRO A 604 24.48 22.89 -14.27
C PRO A 604 25.55 21.87 -14.71
N VAL A 605 25.38 20.58 -14.37
CA VAL A 605 26.26 19.49 -14.83
C VAL A 605 26.04 19.19 -16.31
N TYR A 606 24.79 19.23 -16.77
CA TYR A 606 24.42 18.88 -18.14
C TYR A 606 24.39 20.08 -19.08
N ARG A 607 24.45 21.31 -18.58
CA ARG A 607 24.39 22.56 -19.37
C ARG A 607 25.25 22.58 -20.65
N ASN A 608 26.40 21.92 -20.64
CA ASN A 608 27.33 21.85 -21.77
C ASN A 608 27.42 20.43 -22.39
N ALA A 609 26.43 19.58 -22.13
CA ALA A 609 26.44 18.19 -22.59
C ALA A 609 26.50 18.12 -24.12
N PRO A 610 27.36 17.28 -24.72
CA PRO A 610 27.46 17.13 -26.17
C PRO A 610 26.15 16.68 -26.85
N ILE A 611 25.24 16.10 -26.06
CA ILE A 611 23.98 15.49 -26.52
C ILE A 611 23.00 16.49 -27.13
N TYR A 612 23.18 17.80 -26.92
CA TYR A 612 22.38 18.84 -27.58
C TYR A 612 22.50 18.84 -29.12
N LYS A 613 23.46 18.10 -29.69
CA LYS A 613 23.63 17.92 -31.14
C LYS A 613 22.91 16.68 -31.71
N GLN A 614 22.66 15.65 -30.89
CA GLN A 614 21.98 14.41 -31.27
C GLN A 614 21.08 13.94 -30.12
N VAL A 615 19.81 14.32 -30.18
CA VAL A 615 18.85 14.28 -29.06
C VAL A 615 18.36 12.87 -28.71
N ASN A 616 18.42 11.92 -29.65
CA ASN A 616 18.02 10.53 -29.44
C ASN A 616 19.05 9.57 -30.09
N PRO A 617 19.79 8.78 -29.30
CA PRO A 617 20.79 7.81 -29.81
C PRO A 617 20.20 6.69 -30.68
N MET A 618 18.93 6.31 -30.46
CA MET A 618 18.25 5.27 -31.25
C MET A 618 17.50 5.82 -32.48
N ALA A 619 17.43 7.15 -32.64
CA ALA A 619 16.81 7.73 -33.83
C ALA A 619 17.77 7.61 -35.02
N GLY A 620 17.37 6.87 -36.05
CA GLY A 620 17.94 7.06 -37.38
C GLY A 620 17.63 8.47 -37.88
N PRO A 621 18.43 9.05 -38.79
CA PRO A 621 18.13 10.37 -39.34
C PRO A 621 16.77 10.34 -40.05
N THR A 622 15.80 11.11 -39.56
CA THR A 622 14.46 11.20 -40.18
C THR A 622 14.59 11.86 -41.55
N LEU A 623 14.51 11.05 -42.60
CA LEU A 623 14.48 11.51 -44.00
C LEU A 623 13.06 11.94 -44.34
N THR A 624 12.84 13.25 -44.48
CA THR A 624 11.61 13.75 -45.09
C THR A 624 11.79 13.75 -46.60
N ILE A 625 11.04 12.90 -47.30
CA ILE A 625 11.01 12.84 -48.76
C ILE A 625 9.85 13.71 -49.23
N THR A 626 10.15 14.92 -49.69
CA THR A 626 9.14 15.81 -50.26
C THR A 626 9.20 15.73 -51.77
N LYS A 627 8.07 15.35 -52.39
CA LYS A 627 7.92 15.35 -53.85
C LYS A 627 7.34 16.69 -54.26
N SER A 628 8.12 17.53 -54.95
CA SER A 628 7.59 18.77 -55.51
C SER A 628 6.68 18.48 -56.71
N VAL A 629 5.81 19.43 -57.06
CA VAL A 629 4.93 19.38 -58.24
C VAL A 629 5.73 19.23 -59.55
N THR A 630 7.03 19.58 -59.54
CA THR A 630 7.94 19.44 -60.69
C THR A 630 8.65 18.08 -60.76
N GLY A 631 8.34 17.14 -59.86
CA GLY A 631 8.91 15.79 -59.87
C GLY A 631 10.29 15.66 -59.20
N VAL A 632 10.84 16.74 -58.66
CA VAL A 632 12.11 16.71 -57.92
C VAL A 632 11.86 16.16 -56.52
N ILE A 633 12.54 15.07 -56.19
CA ILE A 633 12.58 14.52 -54.83
C ILE A 633 13.65 15.27 -54.06
N THR A 634 13.24 15.99 -53.02
CA THR A 634 14.18 16.61 -52.07
C THR A 634 14.17 15.83 -50.77
N CYS A 635 15.35 15.38 -50.36
CA CYS A 635 15.58 14.73 -49.08
C CYS A 635 16.13 15.77 -48.10
N ALA A 636 15.39 16.05 -47.03
CA ALA A 636 15.87 16.90 -45.94
C ALA A 636 15.79 16.15 -44.61
N THR A 637 16.85 16.27 -43.81
CA THR A 637 16.87 15.83 -42.42
C THR A 637 16.21 16.92 -41.57
N LYS A 638 15.17 16.59 -40.80
CA LYS A 638 14.59 17.54 -39.84
C LYS A 638 15.52 17.60 -38.62
N PRO A 639 16.23 18.71 -38.34
CA PRO A 639 17.01 18.80 -37.12
C PRO A 639 16.06 18.74 -35.92
N PRO A 640 16.46 18.11 -34.80
CA PRO A 640 15.71 18.23 -33.56
C PRO A 640 15.50 19.71 -33.23
N GLN A 641 14.32 20.08 -32.71
CA GLN A 641 14.14 21.41 -32.14
C GLN A 641 15.20 21.63 -31.06
N ASP A 642 15.91 22.76 -31.16
CA ASP A 642 16.95 23.16 -30.21
C ASP A 642 16.43 23.01 -28.77
N MET A 643 17.05 22.12 -27.98
CA MET A 643 16.63 21.81 -26.61
C MET A 643 16.66 23.05 -25.72
N VAL A 644 17.58 23.99 -25.99
CA VAL A 644 17.67 25.26 -25.27
C VAL A 644 16.43 26.12 -25.57
N SER A 645 16.00 26.19 -26.84
CA SER A 645 14.78 26.87 -27.23
C SER A 645 13.51 26.22 -26.63
N ARG A 646 13.45 24.89 -26.55
CA ARG A 646 12.35 24.17 -25.87
C ARG A 646 12.28 24.51 -24.38
N ALA A 647 13.42 24.44 -23.69
CA ALA A 647 13.53 24.82 -22.28
C ALA A 647 13.13 26.30 -22.05
N ALA A 648 13.57 27.22 -22.91
CA ALA A 648 13.21 28.63 -22.83
C ALA A 648 11.70 28.86 -22.96
N LEU A 649 11.04 28.17 -23.90
CA LEU A 649 9.59 28.27 -24.11
C LEU A 649 8.82 27.66 -22.93
N ALA A 650 9.28 26.53 -22.40
CA ALA A 650 8.69 25.90 -21.22
C ALA A 650 8.74 26.80 -19.99
N LEU A 651 9.89 27.42 -19.72
CA LEU A 651 10.05 28.35 -18.60
C LEU A 651 9.20 29.61 -18.77
N GLN A 652 9.04 30.13 -20.00
CA GLN A 652 8.09 31.21 -20.28
C GLN A 652 6.64 30.80 -20.00
N ARG A 653 6.26 29.55 -20.32
CA ARG A 653 4.93 29.02 -19.98
C ARG A 653 4.73 28.90 -18.47
N ILE A 654 5.76 28.43 -17.73
CA ILE A 654 5.74 28.38 -16.26
C ILE A 654 5.59 29.80 -15.71
N LEU A 655 6.41 30.74 -16.15
CA LEU A 655 6.37 32.15 -15.74
C LEU A 655 4.99 32.76 -16.01
N ARG A 656 4.43 32.56 -17.21
CA ARG A 656 3.07 33.02 -17.54
C ARG A 656 2.02 32.44 -16.58
N ARG A 657 2.15 31.17 -16.18
CA ARG A 657 1.24 30.52 -15.23
C ARG A 657 1.40 31.02 -13.80
N GLU A 658 2.61 31.41 -13.39
CA GLU A 658 2.84 32.05 -12.08
C GLU A 658 2.01 33.34 -11.96
N TYR A 659 2.10 34.21 -12.97
CA TYR A 659 1.32 35.45 -12.98
C TYR A 659 -0.17 35.20 -13.20
N GLY A 660 -0.52 34.19 -14.01
CA GLY A 660 -1.89 33.76 -14.24
C GLY A 660 -2.81 34.95 -14.57
N ASP A 661 -3.83 35.13 -13.74
CA ASP A 661 -4.82 36.19 -13.81
C ASP A 661 -4.60 37.35 -12.83
N SER A 662 -3.51 37.36 -12.07
CA SER A 662 -3.28 38.35 -11.00
C SER A 662 -3.27 39.79 -11.52
N TYR A 663 -2.92 40.00 -12.79
CA TYR A 663 -2.85 41.30 -13.45
C TYR A 663 -3.97 41.49 -14.49
N GLU A 664 -5.02 40.67 -14.48
CA GLU A 664 -6.22 40.91 -15.28
C GLU A 664 -6.99 42.13 -14.74
N VAL A 665 -7.29 43.09 -15.63
CA VAL A 665 -7.93 44.35 -15.27
C VAL A 665 -9.27 44.09 -14.58
N GLY A 666 -9.42 44.62 -13.36
CA GLY A 666 -10.66 44.55 -12.58
C GLY A 666 -10.88 43.26 -11.81
N LYS A 667 -9.97 42.28 -11.88
CA LYS A 667 -10.11 41.00 -11.17
C LYS A 667 -9.67 41.06 -9.72
N TYR A 668 -8.56 41.76 -9.48
CA TYR A 668 -7.98 41.93 -8.14
C TYR A 668 -7.75 43.42 -7.85
N PRO A 669 -8.15 43.92 -6.66
CA PRO A 669 -7.88 45.31 -6.25
C PRO A 669 -6.39 45.59 -6.07
N ASP A 670 -5.61 44.60 -5.64
CA ASP A 670 -4.16 44.67 -5.46
C ASP A 670 -3.46 43.45 -6.11
N PRO A 671 -3.13 43.55 -7.41
CA PRO A 671 -2.37 42.53 -8.14
C PRO A 671 -1.04 42.13 -7.48
N VAL A 672 -0.36 43.08 -6.82
CA VAL A 672 0.95 42.85 -6.20
C VAL A 672 0.79 42.06 -4.90
N GLY A 673 -0.22 42.39 -4.08
CA GLY A 673 -0.58 41.63 -2.89
C GLY A 673 -0.95 40.17 -3.22
N GLU A 674 -1.74 39.96 -4.27
CA GLU A 674 -2.06 38.62 -4.77
C GLU A 674 -0.82 37.86 -5.25
N MET A 675 0.08 38.56 -5.96
CA MET A 675 1.34 37.96 -6.40
C MET A 675 2.26 37.61 -5.22
N LYS A 676 2.29 38.42 -4.15
CA LYS A 676 3.03 38.11 -2.91
C LYS A 676 2.52 36.84 -2.23
N LEU A 677 1.21 36.58 -2.28
CA LEU A 677 0.64 35.34 -1.75
C LEU A 677 0.97 34.13 -2.64
N ARG A 678 0.90 34.33 -3.96
CA ARG A 678 1.07 33.28 -4.97
C ARG A 678 2.53 32.87 -5.16
N ASN A 679 3.42 33.84 -5.38
CA ASN A 679 4.86 33.64 -5.51
C ASN A 679 5.62 34.90 -5.02
N PRO A 680 6.04 34.93 -3.74
CA PRO A 680 6.73 36.07 -3.15
C PRO A 680 7.99 36.50 -3.90
N MET A 681 8.69 35.56 -4.54
CA MET A 681 9.96 35.82 -5.23
C MET A 681 9.78 36.58 -6.55
N LEU A 682 8.61 36.47 -7.17
CA LEU A 682 8.30 37.15 -8.44
C LEU A 682 7.42 38.39 -8.24
N ALA A 683 6.95 38.64 -7.01
CA ALA A 683 6.00 39.69 -6.70
C ALA A 683 6.54 41.12 -6.89
N GLU A 684 7.87 41.28 -6.90
CA GLU A 684 8.53 42.57 -7.14
C GLU A 684 8.55 42.96 -8.62
N PHE A 685 8.23 42.03 -9.53
CA PHE A 685 8.28 42.26 -10.97
C PHE A 685 6.88 42.33 -11.57
N SER A 686 6.68 43.27 -12.51
CA SER A 686 5.55 43.16 -13.43
C SER A 686 5.75 41.97 -14.38
N PRO A 687 4.68 41.41 -14.98
CA PRO A 687 4.81 40.31 -15.95
C PRO A 687 5.78 40.61 -17.11
N MET A 688 5.84 41.87 -17.56
CA MET A 688 6.73 42.29 -18.66
C MET A 688 8.18 42.38 -18.20
N ASP A 689 8.44 42.93 -17.01
CA ASP A 689 9.78 43.05 -16.44
C ASP A 689 10.35 41.67 -16.10
N ALA A 690 9.53 40.79 -15.55
CA ALA A 690 9.91 39.40 -15.28
C ALA A 690 10.28 38.66 -16.56
N LEU A 691 9.53 38.85 -17.65
CA LEU A 691 9.84 38.23 -18.94
C LEU A 691 11.16 38.76 -19.53
N ALA A 692 11.41 40.07 -19.43
CA ALA A 692 12.65 40.69 -19.91
C ALA A 692 13.87 40.21 -19.09
N SER A 693 13.72 40.20 -17.76
CA SER A 693 14.73 39.68 -16.84
C SER A 693 15.01 38.20 -17.09
N PHE A 694 13.97 37.37 -17.20
CA PHE A 694 14.09 35.95 -17.55
C PHE A 694 14.91 35.71 -18.81
N ARG A 695 14.62 36.44 -19.91
CA ARG A 695 15.37 36.27 -21.18
C ARG A 695 16.86 36.57 -21.02
N THR A 696 17.18 37.58 -20.23
CA THR A 696 18.56 37.98 -19.96
C THR A 696 19.27 36.93 -19.09
N GLN A 697 18.66 36.54 -17.98
CA GLN A 697 19.19 35.55 -17.04
C GLN A 697 19.35 34.18 -17.68
N PHE A 698 18.39 33.73 -18.49
CA PHE A 698 18.46 32.44 -19.19
C PHE A 698 19.63 32.42 -20.19
N LYS A 699 19.85 33.52 -20.92
CA LYS A 699 21.00 33.65 -21.83
C LYS A 699 22.34 33.60 -21.08
N ALA A 700 22.43 34.30 -19.95
CA ALA A 700 23.61 34.27 -19.08
C ALA A 700 23.87 32.86 -18.51
N TYR A 701 22.80 32.17 -18.09
CA TYR A 701 22.87 30.79 -17.59
C TYR A 701 23.47 29.84 -18.63
N ILE A 702 22.95 29.84 -19.87
CA ILE A 702 23.41 28.96 -20.95
C ILE A 702 24.88 29.19 -21.28
N LYS A 703 25.34 30.45 -21.22
CA LYS A 703 26.76 30.77 -21.43
C LYS A 703 27.65 30.48 -20.22
N GLY A 704 27.06 30.20 -19.06
CA GLY A 704 27.78 30.07 -17.79
C GLY A 704 28.44 31.36 -17.35
N GLU A 705 27.78 32.49 -17.55
CA GLU A 705 28.17 33.80 -16.99
C GLU A 705 27.79 33.87 -15.50
N ASP A 706 28.37 34.81 -14.76
CA ASP A 706 28.06 35.05 -13.34
C ASP A 706 26.56 35.32 -13.13
N PRO A 707 25.90 34.76 -12.09
CA PRO A 707 26.40 33.87 -11.02
C PRO A 707 26.31 32.38 -11.38
N PHE A 708 25.92 32.05 -12.61
CA PHE A 708 25.70 30.67 -13.08
C PHE A 708 27.00 29.91 -13.39
N ASN A 709 28.16 30.57 -13.31
CA ASN A 709 29.48 29.95 -13.32
C ASN A 709 29.82 29.21 -12.01
N ARG A 710 28.99 29.34 -10.95
CA ARG A 710 29.14 28.65 -9.66
C ARG A 710 29.24 27.13 -9.84
N LYS A 711 30.32 26.53 -9.34
CA LYS A 711 30.50 25.06 -9.34
C LYS A 711 29.54 24.37 -8.38
N MET A 712 28.94 23.28 -8.81
CA MET A 712 28.13 22.40 -7.96
C MET A 712 29.03 21.58 -7.03
N ARG A 713 28.68 21.50 -5.74
CA ARG A 713 29.43 20.70 -4.76
C ARG A 713 29.09 19.20 -4.93
N THR A 714 29.98 18.32 -4.48
CA THR A 714 29.84 16.86 -4.66
C THR A 714 28.55 16.26 -4.09
N ASN A 715 28.02 16.82 -3.00
CA ASN A 715 26.79 16.35 -2.34
C ASN A 715 25.62 17.34 -2.49
N GLU A 716 25.72 18.28 -3.42
CA GLU A 716 24.68 19.29 -3.67
C GLU A 716 23.79 18.84 -4.84
N SER A 717 22.48 18.79 -4.61
CA SER A 717 21.52 18.52 -5.68
C SER A 717 21.34 19.75 -6.58
N ALA A 718 20.87 19.56 -7.82
CA ALA A 718 20.53 20.66 -8.71
C ALA A 718 19.54 21.65 -8.06
N LEU A 719 18.55 21.14 -7.31
CA LEU A 719 17.63 21.96 -6.52
C LEU A 719 18.38 22.79 -5.45
N GLY A 720 19.32 22.18 -4.73
CA GLY A 720 20.17 22.88 -3.76
C GLY A 720 21.01 23.99 -4.40
N TRP A 721 21.55 23.72 -5.60
CA TRP A 721 22.31 24.69 -6.37
C TRP A 721 21.48 25.91 -6.77
N TRP A 722 20.24 25.70 -7.25
CA TRP A 722 19.33 26.79 -7.59
C TRP A 722 18.85 27.57 -6.35
N LYS A 723 18.58 26.87 -5.23
CA LYS A 723 18.25 27.53 -3.95
C LYS A 723 19.38 28.43 -3.45
N ALA A 724 20.63 28.09 -3.69
CA ALA A 724 21.76 28.92 -3.32
C ALA A 724 21.82 30.25 -4.11
N LEU A 725 21.32 30.26 -5.35
CA LEU A 725 21.27 31.44 -6.22
C LEU A 725 20.00 32.28 -6.06
N GLN A 726 19.04 31.82 -5.26
CA GLN A 726 17.69 32.40 -5.20
C GLN A 726 17.64 33.86 -4.71
N ARG A 727 18.68 34.32 -3.99
CA ARG A 727 18.80 35.68 -3.45
C ARG A 727 19.71 36.58 -4.30
N ASP A 728 20.27 36.04 -5.38
CA ASP A 728 21.16 36.79 -6.26
C ASP A 728 20.33 37.65 -7.24
N GLU A 729 20.64 38.93 -7.33
CA GLU A 729 19.93 39.88 -8.20
C GLU A 729 20.02 39.48 -9.70
N LEU A 730 21.09 38.77 -10.08
CA LEU A 730 21.30 38.30 -11.44
C LEU A 730 20.62 36.94 -11.73
N ALA A 731 20.00 36.31 -10.71
CA ALA A 731 19.26 35.05 -10.85
C ALA A 731 17.83 35.09 -10.27
N ASN A 732 17.37 36.26 -9.81
CA ASN A 732 16.12 36.45 -9.07
C ASN A 732 14.81 36.11 -9.81
N VAL A 733 14.85 35.84 -11.12
CA VAL A 733 13.68 35.36 -11.89
C VAL A 733 13.88 33.93 -12.35
N LEU A 734 15.07 33.59 -12.86
CA LEU A 734 15.37 32.24 -13.35
C LEU A 734 15.46 31.21 -12.21
N ALA A 735 16.07 31.56 -11.08
CA ALA A 735 16.19 30.66 -9.94
C ALA A 735 14.83 30.24 -9.35
N PRO A 736 13.86 31.13 -9.08
CA PRO A 736 12.52 30.72 -8.67
C PRO A 736 11.84 29.74 -9.65
N LEU A 737 11.98 29.97 -10.96
CA LEU A 737 11.41 29.08 -11.98
C LEU A 737 12.10 27.71 -11.99
N ALA A 738 13.43 27.68 -11.86
CA ALA A 738 14.20 26.45 -11.77
C ALA A 738 13.88 25.67 -10.50
N ILE A 739 13.80 26.34 -9.33
CA ILE A 739 13.38 25.73 -8.06
C ILE A 739 12.02 25.07 -8.22
N LYS A 740 11.05 25.75 -8.84
CA LYS A 740 9.73 25.16 -9.11
C LYS A 740 9.83 23.93 -10.01
N ALA A 741 10.61 23.99 -11.09
CA ALA A 741 10.77 22.87 -12.01
C ALA A 741 11.42 21.64 -11.34
N PHE A 742 12.45 21.83 -10.52
CA PHE A 742 13.12 20.77 -9.77
C PHE A 742 12.37 20.29 -8.52
N SER A 743 11.32 20.99 -8.11
CA SER A 743 10.43 20.57 -7.01
C SER A 743 9.39 19.54 -7.43
N VAL A 744 9.23 19.30 -8.74
CA VAL A 744 8.29 18.31 -9.26
C VAL A 744 8.82 16.90 -9.04
N SER A 745 8.05 16.06 -8.34
CA SER A 745 8.32 14.62 -8.28
C SER A 745 7.92 13.95 -9.60
N PRO A 746 8.85 13.30 -10.31
CA PRO A 746 8.53 12.59 -11.55
C PRO A 746 7.98 11.17 -11.32
N THR A 747 8.09 10.65 -10.11
CA THR A 747 7.63 9.29 -9.75
C THR A 747 6.35 9.36 -8.91
N SER A 748 5.39 8.50 -9.25
CA SER A 748 4.17 8.33 -8.48
C SER A 748 4.29 7.34 -7.33
N MET A 749 5.40 6.60 -7.23
CA MET A 749 5.60 5.55 -6.23
C MET A 749 6.88 5.77 -5.38
N PRO A 750 7.09 6.94 -4.76
CA PRO A 750 8.28 7.19 -3.94
C PRO A 750 8.38 6.26 -2.72
N ASP A 751 7.25 5.71 -2.23
CA ASP A 751 7.16 4.96 -0.97
C ASP A 751 6.85 3.45 -1.11
N GLU A 752 6.81 2.89 -2.33
CA GLU A 752 6.45 1.45 -2.52
C GLU A 752 7.45 0.47 -1.88
N ARG A 753 8.63 0.94 -1.46
CA ARG A 753 9.62 0.13 -0.70
C ARG A 753 9.58 0.38 0.81
N THR A 754 8.75 1.31 1.26
CA THR A 754 8.55 1.66 2.68
C THR A 754 7.34 0.91 3.26
N MET A 755 6.40 0.51 2.40
CA MET A 755 5.29 -0.42 2.67
C MET A 755 5.76 -1.86 2.51
#